data_AF-A0A7S3FF60-F1
#
_entry.id   AF-A0A7S3FF60-F1
#
_cell.length_a   1.000
_cell.length_b   1.000
_cell.length_c   1.000
_cell.angle_alpha   90.00
_cell.angle_beta   90.00
_cell.angle_gamma   90.00
#
_symmetry.space_group_name_H-M   'P 1'
#
loop_
_entity.id
_entity.type
_entity.pdbx_description
1 polymer ?
#
loop_
_entity_poly.entity_id
_entity_poly.type
_entity_poly.pdbx_seq_one_letter_code
_entity_poly.pdbx_strand_id
1 'polypeptide(L)'
;LKKKTVSKTFSESLNSLMEKLRATEHHYIRCLKPNQTLKPGDWDNEFMFKQLAYSGTLEVTQIRKAGLNVRRPLKHFYQYYKVCADDPAALRAGTVTKRAELLLKQLSVDESKYRVGKTLLFLQNYEIIDQLDKVRELRIMEYVINLQSFFRMLRDYRRYRIIYRAVLRMQGFCKSWEIRRAYNEVRGTAKLFQRYARTYLAHQKMLDWKDVDDPELTPAKKREILLKILHPKKHGAARIGLSGRRRPMRLQPARVMGDDADDVEYAEMPKFAVSHEGWLHTKIGKWNRSEKLYISLKQGTLTIFEDHESLTPVLSYNLAVCSLKSEDSKLVLTRTEKLYKHKVRSVREIGRRIKGPLWGTDCVVLEAEGAPDVLPKWAERLEESIAEAKLVDAYKMQVNLDGQDEDGPVNQKVAQVIKEGYMRKKKPGNSKIQDLKRTWERRYFVLYNDGKLKYYDSRAKRDEKGSLDLRFFSLQEIDEDVEVDEEEEGEEKQALKVQNQFFRIMKGKQFALNSGKHVFFLASPEREVCDEWIQTLQTTLAILYQKSPIFSQEFLRVCMMDGTFMTMPMTETTKCRDVIRHLCKKHALNNETEWGLLEIWDHPGLPGGLSERKLPNEELLLDQTTLAWEQAARKRYGLVSLVPMNAFKLVLRKVTSLLPQARTKKEQHLEFCQALADLREGRFTVPDKTEIYELAALAIFKDLHEGMSDEEQEEELLLEEGQLTAQLHHYLPNHWFKALEMKRGALQKQQLSDWDALIVHSFNELTRSELVESESMSQVRRIVQAFRMETELNSVAATRMFIERVRLAPLCFSAQFVAEMWSVDKILKVLLVINYGGLHIYRLGPNPLLLSTFDFNTLVSWQSMNDMLIINIIYTTKFEVTKRREKLRFLTRESIHMKTLLSKYAEAVLADLIKRMKQRELQNQQEEEED
;
A
#
# COMPACT_ATOMS: atom_id res chain seq x y z
N LEU A 1 -33.53 -41.53 -39.30
CA LEU A 1 -33.09 -42.07 -37.99
C LEU A 1 -33.98 -43.27 -37.63
N LYS A 2 -33.43 -44.49 -37.52
CA LYS A 2 -34.22 -45.67 -37.10
C LYS A 2 -34.70 -45.50 -35.65
N LYS A 3 -35.99 -45.73 -35.38
CA LYS A 3 -36.56 -45.66 -34.02
C LYS A 3 -35.85 -46.68 -33.12
N LYS A 4 -35.43 -46.25 -31.93
CA LYS A 4 -34.82 -47.15 -30.92
C LYS A 4 -35.88 -48.13 -30.43
N THR A 5 -35.49 -49.40 -30.25
CA THR A 5 -36.36 -50.44 -29.68
C THR A 5 -36.51 -50.25 -28.17
N VAL A 6 -37.64 -50.71 -27.61
CA VAL A 6 -37.96 -50.61 -26.18
C VAL A 6 -36.87 -51.27 -25.31
N SER A 7 -36.30 -52.38 -25.76
CA SER A 7 -35.19 -53.06 -25.05
C SER A 7 -33.93 -52.17 -24.98
N LYS A 8 -33.67 -51.37 -26.02
CA LYS A 8 -32.51 -50.47 -26.06
C LYS A 8 -32.71 -49.26 -25.16
N THR A 9 -33.93 -48.70 -25.12
CA THR A 9 -34.26 -47.61 -24.16
C THR A 9 -34.19 -48.08 -22.72
N PHE A 10 -34.64 -49.31 -22.42
CA PHE A 10 -34.54 -49.88 -21.08
C PHE A 10 -33.07 -50.11 -20.68
N SER A 11 -32.25 -50.70 -21.55
CA SER A 11 -30.82 -50.89 -21.30
C SER A 11 -30.08 -49.57 -21.08
N GLU A 12 -30.39 -48.54 -21.88
CA GLU A 12 -29.84 -47.19 -21.70
C GLU A 12 -30.26 -46.58 -20.34
N SER A 13 -31.53 -46.75 -19.93
CA SER A 13 -32.01 -46.27 -18.62
C SER A 13 -31.34 -46.98 -17.44
N LEU A 14 -31.08 -48.28 -17.56
CA LEU A 14 -30.43 -49.09 -16.53
C LEU A 14 -28.94 -48.72 -16.42
N ASN A 15 -28.28 -48.51 -17.55
CA ASN A 15 -26.91 -48.02 -17.58
C ASN A 15 -26.81 -46.61 -16.96
N SER A 16 -27.74 -45.72 -17.28
CA SER A 16 -27.81 -44.38 -16.67
C SER A 16 -28.01 -44.44 -15.15
N LEU A 17 -28.86 -45.34 -14.67
CA LEU A 17 -29.07 -45.55 -13.23
C LEU A 17 -27.80 -46.08 -12.55
N MET A 18 -27.14 -47.07 -13.15
CA MET A 18 -25.89 -47.63 -12.62
C MET A 18 -24.76 -46.60 -12.62
N GLU A 19 -24.70 -45.72 -13.62
CA GLU A 19 -23.78 -44.57 -13.63
C GLU A 19 -24.08 -43.61 -12.49
N LYS A 20 -25.35 -43.25 -12.25
CA LYS A 20 -25.76 -42.40 -11.12
C LYS A 20 -25.39 -43.02 -9.78
N LEU A 21 -25.69 -44.31 -9.57
CA LEU A 21 -25.36 -45.03 -8.34
C LEU A 21 -23.85 -45.13 -8.09
N ARG A 22 -23.06 -45.35 -9.15
CA ARG A 22 -21.59 -45.36 -9.04
C ARG A 22 -21.01 -43.97 -8.80
N ALA A 23 -21.71 -42.91 -9.20
CA ALA A 23 -21.34 -41.52 -8.95
C ALA A 23 -21.71 -41.02 -7.54
N THR A 24 -22.60 -41.73 -6.82
CA THR A 24 -22.97 -41.39 -5.44
C THR A 24 -22.09 -42.09 -4.41
N GLU A 25 -21.60 -41.36 -3.40
CA GLU A 25 -20.99 -41.97 -2.22
C GLU A 25 -22.09 -42.44 -1.25
N HIS A 26 -21.97 -43.70 -0.80
CA HIS A 26 -23.00 -44.35 0.01
C HIS A 26 -22.63 -44.15 1.49
N HIS A 27 -23.42 -43.35 2.21
CA HIS A 27 -23.25 -43.18 3.65
C HIS A 27 -24.23 -44.08 4.41
N TYR A 28 -23.71 -44.95 5.27
CA TYR A 28 -24.54 -45.76 6.15
C TYR A 28 -24.67 -45.06 7.50
N ILE A 29 -25.85 -44.50 7.77
CA ILE A 29 -26.15 -43.78 9.02
C ILE A 29 -27.04 -44.68 9.90
N ARG A 30 -26.55 -45.06 11.08
CA ARG A 30 -27.38 -45.69 12.12
C ARG A 30 -27.76 -44.64 13.17
N CYS A 31 -29.05 -44.50 13.39
CA CYS A 31 -29.59 -43.66 14.46
C CYS A 31 -29.70 -44.50 15.74
N LEU A 32 -29.19 -43.98 16.86
CA LEU A 32 -29.26 -44.61 18.17
C LEU A 32 -30.01 -43.68 19.12
N LYS A 33 -30.87 -44.25 19.98
CA LYS A 33 -31.65 -43.48 20.93
C LYS A 33 -30.82 -43.27 22.21
N PRO A 34 -30.44 -42.03 22.58
CA PRO A 34 -29.47 -41.78 23.66
C PRO A 34 -30.00 -42.12 25.07
N ASN A 35 -31.32 -42.09 25.25
CA ASN A 35 -31.99 -42.40 26.51
C ASN A 35 -33.37 -43.00 26.24
N GLN A 36 -33.97 -43.66 27.23
CA GLN A 36 -35.36 -44.12 27.12
C GLN A 36 -36.37 -42.99 27.37
N THR A 37 -35.99 -42.03 28.21
CA THR A 37 -36.80 -40.94 28.79
C THR A 37 -37.19 -39.82 27.82
N LEU A 38 -36.58 -39.77 26.62
CA LEU A 38 -36.77 -38.74 25.59
C LEU A 38 -36.41 -37.31 26.04
N LYS A 39 -35.61 -37.16 27.11
CA LYS A 39 -35.17 -35.86 27.61
C LYS A 39 -33.91 -35.36 26.87
N PRO A 40 -33.81 -34.05 26.56
CA PRO A 40 -32.59 -33.49 25.99
C PRO A 40 -31.45 -33.50 27.02
N GLY A 41 -30.23 -33.86 26.58
CA GLY A 41 -29.02 -33.86 27.42
C GLY A 41 -28.85 -35.06 28.36
N ASP A 42 -29.80 -36.00 28.36
CA ASP A 42 -29.75 -37.23 29.17
C ASP A 42 -29.12 -38.37 28.34
N TRP A 43 -28.12 -39.08 28.89
CA TRP A 43 -27.33 -40.09 28.18
C TRP A 43 -27.20 -41.38 29.00
N ASP A 44 -27.79 -42.47 28.49
CA ASP A 44 -27.77 -43.78 29.13
C ASP A 44 -26.79 -44.71 28.42
N ASN A 45 -25.63 -44.92 29.05
CA ASN A 45 -24.54 -45.75 28.52
C ASN A 45 -24.95 -47.21 28.34
N GLU A 46 -25.70 -47.79 29.29
CA GLU A 46 -26.05 -49.21 29.25
C GLU A 46 -27.07 -49.48 28.13
N PHE A 47 -28.05 -48.58 28.00
CA PHE A 47 -29.03 -48.65 26.92
C PHE A 47 -28.39 -48.45 25.53
N MET A 48 -27.45 -47.51 25.42
CA MET A 48 -26.69 -47.30 24.18
C MET A 48 -25.81 -48.51 23.82
N PHE A 49 -25.15 -49.12 24.80
CA PHE A 49 -24.34 -50.33 24.59
C PHE A 49 -25.20 -51.50 24.12
N LYS A 50 -26.36 -51.76 24.76
CA LYS A 50 -27.30 -52.80 24.34
C LYS A 50 -27.79 -52.59 22.91
N GLN A 51 -28.12 -51.35 22.52
CA GLN A 51 -28.49 -51.04 21.13
C GLN A 51 -27.35 -51.32 20.13
N LEU A 52 -26.11 -50.98 20.49
CA LEU A 52 -24.94 -51.25 19.65
C LEU A 52 -24.66 -52.75 19.49
N ALA A 53 -24.84 -53.53 20.56
CA ALA A 53 -24.71 -54.99 20.54
C ALA A 53 -25.83 -55.65 19.72
N TYR A 54 -27.11 -55.31 19.96
CA TYR A 54 -28.23 -55.90 19.23
C TYR A 54 -28.24 -55.56 17.74
N SER A 55 -27.73 -54.38 17.38
CA SER A 55 -27.59 -53.99 15.97
C SER A 55 -26.40 -54.68 15.27
N GLY A 56 -25.55 -55.41 15.99
CA GLY A 56 -24.34 -56.02 15.46
C GLY A 56 -23.26 -54.99 15.10
N THR A 57 -23.35 -53.76 15.62
CA THR A 57 -22.41 -52.68 15.26
C THR A 57 -21.03 -52.99 15.80
N LEU A 58 -20.94 -53.55 17.02
CA LEU A 58 -19.68 -53.86 17.69
C LEU A 58 -18.90 -54.95 16.93
N GLU A 59 -19.56 -56.03 16.57
CA GLU A 59 -19.00 -57.16 15.82
C GLU A 59 -18.53 -56.70 14.43
N VAL A 60 -19.34 -55.89 13.73
CA VAL A 60 -18.96 -55.30 12.44
C VAL A 60 -17.72 -54.40 12.58
N THR A 61 -17.63 -53.61 13.66
CA THR A 61 -16.44 -52.78 13.90
C THR A 61 -15.21 -53.61 14.26
N GLN A 62 -15.37 -54.73 14.98
CA GLN A 62 -14.27 -55.64 15.32
C GLN A 62 -13.74 -56.38 14.09
N ILE A 63 -14.63 -56.94 13.27
CA ILE A 63 -14.27 -57.59 11.99
C ILE A 63 -13.56 -56.60 11.09
N ARG A 64 -14.05 -55.36 11.02
CA ARG A 64 -13.34 -54.30 10.32
C ARG A 64 -11.96 -54.11 10.94
N LYS A 65 -11.82 -53.77 12.22
CA LYS A 65 -10.51 -53.53 12.85
C LYS A 65 -9.48 -54.67 12.67
N ALA A 66 -9.93 -55.92 12.57
CA ALA A 66 -9.07 -57.08 12.31
C ALA A 66 -8.59 -57.17 10.85
N GLY A 67 -9.31 -56.58 9.89
CA GLY A 67 -9.00 -56.60 8.46
C GLY A 67 -8.37 -55.31 7.92
N LEU A 68 -7.91 -55.37 6.66
CA LEU A 68 -7.45 -54.20 5.90
C LEU A 68 -8.62 -53.52 5.20
N ASN A 69 -9.35 -52.67 5.91
CA ASN A 69 -10.62 -52.10 5.40
C ASN A 69 -10.44 -50.91 4.47
N VAL A 70 -9.31 -50.21 4.60
CA VAL A 70 -9.10 -48.95 3.90
C VAL A 70 -8.38 -49.24 2.60
N ARG A 71 -9.04 -48.96 1.48
CA ARG A 71 -8.54 -49.22 0.13
C ARG A 71 -8.30 -47.90 -0.59
N ARG A 72 -7.09 -47.67 -1.07
CA ARG A 72 -6.73 -46.45 -1.82
C ARG A 72 -6.06 -46.81 -3.15
N PRO A 73 -6.40 -46.13 -4.25
CA PRO A 73 -5.65 -46.28 -5.50
C PRO A 73 -4.17 -45.94 -5.28
N LEU A 74 -3.29 -46.87 -5.62
CA LEU A 74 -1.87 -46.78 -5.31
C LEU A 74 -1.20 -45.56 -5.97
N LYS A 75 -1.63 -45.26 -7.21
CA LYS A 75 -1.19 -44.07 -7.95
C LYS A 75 -1.59 -42.77 -7.25
N HIS A 76 -2.83 -42.70 -6.76
CA HIS A 76 -3.33 -41.52 -6.05
C HIS A 76 -2.60 -41.33 -4.73
N PHE A 77 -2.44 -42.41 -3.95
CA PHE A 77 -1.69 -42.41 -2.71
C PHE A 77 -0.26 -41.88 -2.92
N TYR A 78 0.49 -42.45 -3.87
CA TYR A 78 1.85 -42.01 -4.14
C TYR A 78 1.90 -40.54 -4.60
N GLN A 79 1.05 -40.13 -5.54
CA GLN A 79 1.03 -38.74 -6.02
C GLN A 79 0.74 -37.73 -4.91
N TYR A 80 -0.14 -38.11 -3.97
CA TYR A 80 -0.56 -37.26 -2.88
C TYR A 80 0.49 -37.16 -1.77
N TYR A 81 1.15 -38.28 -1.42
CA TYR A 81 2.10 -38.36 -0.30
C TYR A 81 3.58 -38.28 -0.68
N LYS A 82 3.95 -38.28 -1.97
CA LYS A 82 5.37 -38.15 -2.40
C LYS A 82 6.10 -36.92 -1.85
N VAL A 83 5.36 -35.88 -1.46
CA VAL A 83 5.91 -34.66 -0.83
C VAL A 83 6.48 -34.95 0.56
N CYS A 84 6.05 -36.04 1.21
CA CYS A 84 6.54 -36.42 2.52
C CYS A 84 7.89 -37.16 2.49
N ALA A 85 8.41 -37.44 1.29
CA ALA A 85 9.65 -38.16 1.12
C ALA A 85 10.87 -37.31 1.52
N ASP A 86 11.75 -37.87 2.34
CA ASP A 86 13.01 -37.22 2.72
C ASP A 86 13.94 -37.02 1.52
N ASP A 87 13.99 -38.01 0.63
CA ASP A 87 14.74 -37.94 -0.63
C ASP A 87 13.82 -38.19 -1.85
N PRO A 88 13.33 -37.11 -2.48
CA PRO A 88 12.53 -37.21 -3.70
C PRO A 88 13.29 -37.80 -4.90
N ALA A 89 14.63 -37.83 -4.89
CA ALA A 89 15.43 -38.39 -5.98
C ALA A 89 15.49 -39.92 -5.90
N ALA A 90 15.58 -40.49 -4.70
CA ALA A 90 15.54 -41.94 -4.47
C ALA A 90 14.22 -42.59 -4.95
N LEU A 91 13.12 -41.84 -4.98
CA LEU A 91 11.80 -42.31 -5.44
C LEU A 91 11.59 -42.21 -6.96
N ARG A 92 12.59 -41.83 -7.75
CA ARG A 92 12.46 -41.66 -9.21
C ARG A 92 12.62 -42.97 -10.00
N ALA A 93 13.25 -43.99 -9.43
CA ALA A 93 13.47 -45.28 -10.08
C ALA A 93 12.42 -46.34 -9.66
N GLY A 94 12.04 -47.24 -10.57
CA GLY A 94 11.14 -48.38 -10.29
C GLY A 94 9.65 -48.13 -10.51
N THR A 95 8.83 -49.15 -10.25
CA THR A 95 7.36 -49.13 -10.41
C THR A 95 6.67 -48.35 -9.28
N VAL A 96 5.44 -47.88 -9.51
CA VAL A 96 4.63 -47.16 -8.49
C VAL A 96 4.45 -47.99 -7.21
N THR A 97 4.40 -49.32 -7.34
CA THR A 97 4.36 -50.26 -6.20
C THR A 97 5.59 -50.14 -5.31
N LYS A 98 6.80 -50.32 -5.89
CA LYS A 98 8.06 -50.19 -5.16
C LYS A 98 8.22 -48.79 -4.54
N ARG A 99 7.80 -47.74 -5.25
CA ARG A 99 7.87 -46.37 -4.75
C ARG A 99 6.93 -46.12 -3.57
N ALA A 100 5.72 -46.66 -3.60
CA ALA A 100 4.77 -46.55 -2.50
C ALA A 100 5.23 -47.37 -1.28
N GLU A 101 5.82 -48.56 -1.49
CA GLU A 101 6.44 -49.35 -0.43
C GLU A 101 7.62 -48.62 0.22
N LEU A 102 8.53 -48.07 -0.60
CA LEU A 102 9.67 -47.28 -0.09
C LEU A 102 9.21 -46.05 0.69
N LEU A 103 8.18 -45.35 0.20
CA LEU A 103 7.61 -44.19 0.89
C LEU A 103 7.01 -44.58 2.26
N LEU A 104 6.26 -45.69 2.32
CA LEU A 104 5.70 -46.18 3.59
C LEU A 104 6.79 -46.61 4.57
N LYS A 105 7.88 -47.21 4.07
CA LYS A 105 9.07 -47.55 4.88
C LYS A 105 9.79 -46.31 5.40
N GLN A 106 10.00 -45.29 4.57
CA GLN A 106 10.59 -44.01 5.00
C GLN A 106 9.76 -43.34 6.09
N LEU A 107 8.43 -43.39 5.95
CA LEU A 107 7.49 -42.83 6.91
C LEU A 107 7.26 -43.72 8.15
N SER A 108 8.05 -44.79 8.32
CA SER A 108 8.02 -45.69 9.48
C SER A 108 6.65 -46.28 9.78
N VAL A 109 5.87 -46.61 8.74
CA VAL A 109 4.57 -47.29 8.91
C VAL A 109 4.81 -48.78 9.10
N ASP A 110 4.24 -49.37 10.15
CA ASP A 110 4.40 -50.80 10.45
C ASP A 110 3.93 -51.69 9.29
N GLU A 111 4.79 -52.63 8.87
CA GLU A 111 4.50 -53.55 7.76
C GLU A 111 3.33 -54.50 8.06
N SER A 112 2.92 -54.69 9.32
CA SER A 112 1.73 -55.49 9.68
C SER A 112 0.41 -54.77 9.37
N LYS A 113 0.44 -53.43 9.28
CA LYS A 113 -0.76 -52.59 9.15
C LYS A 113 -1.13 -52.23 7.71
N TYR A 114 -0.30 -52.63 6.74
CA TYR A 114 -0.55 -52.39 5.32
C TYR A 114 -0.16 -53.56 4.41
N ARG A 115 -0.79 -53.61 3.24
CA ARG A 115 -0.40 -54.47 2.11
C ARG A 115 -0.49 -53.69 0.81
N VAL A 116 0.55 -53.78 -0.01
CA VAL A 116 0.60 -53.13 -1.33
C VAL A 116 0.19 -54.13 -2.40
N GLY A 117 -0.95 -53.89 -3.04
CA GLY A 117 -1.40 -54.66 -4.20
C GLY A 117 -0.87 -54.09 -5.52
N LYS A 118 -1.26 -54.70 -6.65
CA LYS A 118 -0.88 -54.24 -8.00
C LYS A 118 -1.44 -52.85 -8.33
N THR A 119 -2.67 -52.55 -7.90
CA THR A 119 -3.40 -51.31 -8.21
C THR A 119 -3.87 -50.54 -6.97
N LEU A 120 -4.08 -51.23 -5.85
CA LEU A 120 -4.63 -50.70 -4.62
C LEU A 120 -3.66 -50.88 -3.45
N LEU A 121 -3.62 -49.89 -2.56
CA LEU A 121 -3.03 -49.97 -1.23
C LEU A 121 -4.12 -50.34 -0.23
N PHE A 122 -3.83 -51.31 0.62
CA PHE A 122 -4.70 -51.78 1.69
C PHE A 122 -4.11 -51.37 3.03
N LEU A 123 -4.88 -50.66 3.84
CA LEU A 123 -4.50 -50.20 5.19
C LEU A 123 -5.50 -50.77 6.21
N GLN A 124 -5.03 -51.02 7.43
CA GLN A 124 -5.85 -51.55 8.51
C GLN A 124 -6.94 -50.55 8.93
N ASN A 125 -6.54 -49.35 9.34
CA ASN A 125 -7.42 -48.31 9.89
C ASN A 125 -7.15 -46.94 9.24
N TYR A 126 -8.12 -46.02 9.35
CA TYR A 126 -8.01 -44.65 8.82
C TYR A 126 -7.02 -43.78 9.61
N GLU A 127 -6.74 -44.13 10.88
CA GLU A 127 -5.77 -43.42 11.73
C GLU A 127 -4.37 -43.30 11.10
N ILE A 128 -3.97 -44.29 10.30
CA ILE A 128 -2.69 -44.27 9.57
C ILE A 128 -2.71 -43.17 8.50
N ILE A 129 -3.84 -42.96 7.84
CA ILE A 129 -4.02 -41.86 6.87
C ILE A 129 -3.90 -40.52 7.59
N ASP A 130 -4.59 -40.35 8.72
CA ASP A 130 -4.54 -39.09 9.49
C ASP A 130 -3.11 -38.76 9.95
N GLN A 131 -2.33 -39.77 10.34
CA GLN A 131 -0.92 -39.60 10.69
C GLN A 131 -0.09 -39.15 9.47
N LEU A 132 -0.29 -39.78 8.32
CA LEU A 132 0.38 -39.41 7.07
C LEU A 132 0.00 -38.00 6.61
N ASP A 133 -1.26 -37.60 6.77
CA ASP A 133 -1.75 -36.26 6.45
C ASP A 133 -1.11 -35.18 7.34
N LYS A 134 -0.98 -35.43 8.64
CA LYS A 134 -0.25 -34.52 9.56
C LYS A 134 1.21 -34.34 9.16
N VAL A 135 1.91 -35.42 8.82
CA VAL A 135 3.31 -35.35 8.34
C VAL A 135 3.39 -34.56 7.04
N ARG A 136 2.43 -34.77 6.13
CA ARG A 136 2.35 -34.04 4.87
C ARG A 136 2.16 -32.54 5.06
N GLU A 137 1.26 -32.13 5.97
CA GLU A 137 1.03 -30.73 6.28
C GLU A 137 2.30 -30.03 6.77
N LEU A 138 3.03 -30.66 7.69
CA LEU A 138 4.31 -30.14 8.19
C LEU A 138 5.34 -29.99 7.07
N ARG A 139 5.46 -30.98 6.18
CA ARG A 139 6.38 -30.93 5.04
C ARG A 139 6.01 -29.85 4.03
N ILE A 140 4.72 -29.68 3.75
CA ILE A 140 4.26 -28.59 2.88
C ILE A 140 4.62 -27.24 3.48
N MET A 141 4.43 -27.04 4.79
CA MET A 141 4.84 -25.80 5.46
C MET A 141 6.34 -25.54 5.31
N GLU A 142 7.18 -26.56 5.49
CA GLU A 142 8.62 -26.47 5.29
C GLU A 142 8.98 -26.02 3.86
N TYR A 143 8.38 -26.65 2.84
CA TYR A 143 8.58 -26.25 1.44
C TYR A 143 8.09 -24.83 1.15
N VAL A 144 6.97 -24.41 1.72
CA VAL A 144 6.44 -23.06 1.58
C VAL A 144 7.40 -22.04 2.20
N ILE A 145 7.94 -22.30 3.39
CA ILE A 145 8.92 -21.43 4.04
C ILE A 145 10.17 -21.29 3.17
N ASN A 146 10.68 -22.41 2.64
CA ASN A 146 11.82 -22.40 1.72
C ASN A 146 11.52 -21.60 0.44
N LEU A 147 10.36 -21.79 -0.17
CA LEU A 147 9.97 -21.02 -1.36
C LEU A 147 9.84 -19.53 -1.06
N GLN A 148 9.26 -19.17 0.08
CA GLN A 148 9.11 -17.79 0.52
C GLN A 148 10.47 -17.12 0.78
N SER A 149 11.44 -17.83 1.35
CA SER A 149 12.79 -17.29 1.58
C SER A 149 13.51 -17.02 0.26
N PHE A 150 13.43 -17.93 -0.71
CA PHE A 150 13.95 -17.73 -2.06
C PHE A 150 13.29 -16.54 -2.77
N PHE A 151 11.97 -16.40 -2.64
CA PHE A 151 11.25 -15.28 -3.25
C PHE A 151 11.63 -13.93 -2.63
N ARG A 152 11.75 -13.86 -1.30
CA ARG A 152 12.20 -12.65 -0.59
C ARG A 152 13.60 -12.24 -1.04
N MET A 153 14.53 -13.19 -1.11
CA MET A 153 15.88 -12.98 -1.66
C MET A 153 15.85 -12.47 -3.10
N LEU A 154 15.08 -13.12 -3.99
CA LEU A 154 15.00 -12.73 -5.41
C LEU A 154 14.40 -11.33 -5.60
N ARG A 155 13.38 -10.98 -4.81
CA ARG A 155 12.76 -9.65 -4.84
C ARG A 155 13.77 -8.57 -4.50
N ASP A 156 14.51 -8.75 -3.41
CA ASP A 156 15.44 -7.75 -2.92
C ASP A 156 16.68 -7.67 -3.84
N TYR A 157 17.13 -8.81 -4.41
CA TYR A 157 18.17 -8.83 -5.44
C TYR A 157 17.75 -8.10 -6.73
N ARG A 158 16.50 -8.24 -7.19
CA ARG A 158 15.99 -7.49 -8.35
C ARG A 158 15.93 -5.98 -8.07
N ARG A 159 15.46 -5.57 -6.89
CA ARG A 159 15.45 -4.17 -6.46
C ARG A 159 16.85 -3.58 -6.43
N TYR A 160 17.80 -4.30 -5.83
CA TYR A 160 19.21 -3.92 -5.82
C TYR A 160 19.75 -3.69 -7.24
N ARG A 161 19.49 -4.58 -8.20
CA ARG A 161 19.95 -4.42 -9.59
C ARG A 161 19.34 -3.20 -10.29
N ILE A 162 18.09 -2.85 -10.01
CA ILE A 162 17.44 -1.65 -10.58
C ILE A 162 18.12 -0.39 -10.03
N ILE A 163 18.30 -0.31 -8.70
CA ILE A 163 18.95 0.82 -8.04
C ILE A 163 20.40 0.96 -8.52
N TYR A 164 21.14 -0.15 -8.57
CA TYR A 164 22.53 -0.16 -9.06
C TYR A 164 22.65 0.39 -10.49
N ARG A 165 21.73 0.01 -11.40
CA ARG A 165 21.71 0.56 -12.76
C ARG A 165 21.35 2.04 -12.81
N ALA A 166 20.45 2.51 -11.94
CA ALA A 166 20.09 3.93 -11.86
C ALA A 166 21.27 4.78 -11.36
N VAL A 167 21.96 4.31 -10.32
CA VAL A 167 23.16 4.97 -9.78
C VAL A 167 24.26 5.06 -10.85
N LEU A 168 24.53 3.98 -11.59
CA LEU A 168 25.51 4.00 -12.67
C LEU A 168 25.15 5.01 -13.78
N ARG A 169 23.86 5.16 -14.12
CA ARG A 169 23.43 6.16 -15.11
C ARG A 169 23.60 7.58 -14.58
N MET A 170 23.24 7.85 -13.32
CA MET A 170 23.44 9.15 -12.70
C MET A 170 24.93 9.50 -12.64
N GLN A 171 25.77 8.56 -12.21
CA GLN A 171 27.23 8.75 -12.21
C GLN A 171 27.77 9.04 -13.61
N GLY A 172 27.29 8.31 -14.63
CA GLY A 172 27.65 8.57 -16.03
C GLY A 172 27.23 9.97 -16.50
N PHE A 173 26.02 10.41 -16.12
CA PHE A 173 25.52 11.75 -16.44
C PHE A 173 26.35 12.86 -15.77
N CYS A 174 26.65 12.72 -14.47
CA CYS A 174 27.45 13.70 -13.72
C CYS A 174 28.86 13.82 -14.31
N LYS A 175 29.54 12.69 -14.56
CA LYS A 175 30.86 12.67 -15.22
C LYS A 175 30.81 13.34 -16.60
N SER A 176 29.77 13.06 -17.38
CA SER A 176 29.59 13.67 -18.69
C SER A 176 29.35 15.18 -18.62
N TRP A 177 28.62 15.65 -17.60
CA TRP A 177 28.38 17.07 -17.36
C TRP A 177 29.66 17.81 -16.95
N GLU A 178 30.46 17.26 -16.02
CA GLU A 178 31.75 17.85 -15.61
C GLU A 178 32.70 18.02 -16.80
N ILE A 179 32.85 16.97 -17.62
CA ILE A 179 33.70 17.02 -18.82
C ILE A 179 33.22 18.11 -19.78
N ARG A 180 31.90 18.21 -20.03
CA ARG A 180 31.33 19.24 -20.90
C ARG A 180 31.54 20.65 -20.35
N ARG A 181 31.40 20.84 -19.04
CA ARG A 181 31.65 22.13 -18.37
C ARG A 181 33.11 22.54 -18.55
N ALA A 182 34.05 21.68 -18.19
CA ALA A 182 35.50 21.94 -18.34
C ALA A 182 35.87 22.23 -19.80
N TYR A 183 35.32 21.47 -20.76
CA TYR A 183 35.52 21.73 -22.18
C TYR A 183 34.99 23.10 -22.61
N ASN A 184 33.82 23.51 -22.13
CA ASN A 184 33.23 24.80 -22.47
C ASN A 184 34.00 25.97 -21.86
N GLU A 185 34.56 25.82 -20.66
CA GLU A 185 35.44 26.82 -20.02
C GLU A 185 36.72 27.02 -20.86
N VAL A 186 37.41 25.92 -21.22
CA VAL A 186 38.60 25.97 -22.10
C VAL A 186 38.25 26.53 -23.48
N ARG A 187 37.08 26.18 -24.03
CA ARG A 187 36.62 26.73 -25.31
C ARG A 187 36.31 28.23 -25.20
N GLY A 188 35.80 28.69 -24.06
CA GLY A 188 35.53 30.10 -23.76
C GLY A 188 36.82 30.91 -23.72
N THR A 189 37.80 30.46 -22.93
CA THR A 189 39.12 31.11 -22.83
C THR A 189 39.86 31.11 -24.16
N ALA A 190 39.83 30.00 -24.91
CA ALA A 190 40.42 29.93 -26.24
C ALA A 190 39.78 30.93 -27.23
N LYS A 191 38.44 31.10 -27.19
CA LYS A 191 37.75 32.12 -28.01
C LYS A 191 38.15 33.55 -27.61
N LEU A 192 38.31 33.81 -26.31
CA LEU A 192 38.75 35.11 -25.79
C LEU A 192 40.18 35.42 -26.23
N PHE A 193 41.09 34.47 -26.09
CA PHE A 193 42.48 34.59 -26.54
C PHE A 193 42.56 34.82 -28.06
N GLN A 194 41.76 34.07 -28.84
CA GLN A 194 41.64 34.31 -30.28
C GLN A 194 41.10 35.69 -30.61
N ARG A 195 40.18 36.25 -29.82
CA ARG A 195 39.68 37.62 -29.98
C ARG A 195 40.79 38.63 -29.69
N TYR A 196 41.48 38.52 -28.55
CA TYR A 196 42.58 39.41 -28.18
C TYR A 196 43.73 39.39 -29.18
N ALA A 197 44.13 38.21 -29.63
CA ALA A 197 45.16 38.06 -30.66
C ALA A 197 44.74 38.74 -31.98
N ARG A 198 43.47 38.63 -32.39
CA ARG A 198 42.96 39.31 -33.60
C ARG A 198 42.92 40.82 -33.43
N THR A 199 42.49 41.34 -32.28
CA THR A 199 42.50 42.79 -32.01
C THR A 199 43.92 43.33 -31.94
N TYR A 200 44.85 42.59 -31.34
CA TYR A 200 46.27 42.96 -31.29
C TYR A 200 46.87 43.00 -32.71
N LEU A 201 46.64 41.97 -33.53
CA LEU A 201 47.11 41.94 -34.92
C LEU A 201 46.50 43.06 -35.76
N ALA A 202 45.22 43.39 -35.53
CA ALA A 202 44.56 44.52 -36.19
C ALA A 202 45.19 45.86 -35.76
N HIS A 203 45.50 46.02 -34.47
CA HIS A 203 46.15 47.20 -33.92
C HIS A 203 47.58 47.37 -34.45
N GLN A 204 48.36 46.29 -34.46
CA GLN A 204 49.71 46.28 -35.02
C GLN A 204 49.69 46.68 -36.50
N LYS A 205 48.78 46.12 -37.29
CA LYS A 205 48.56 46.55 -38.68
C LYS A 205 48.19 48.02 -38.83
N MET A 206 47.42 48.59 -37.90
CA MET A 206 47.09 50.01 -37.93
C MET A 206 48.31 50.89 -37.60
N LEU A 207 49.22 50.42 -36.75
CA LEU A 207 50.49 51.09 -36.46
C LEU A 207 51.43 51.02 -37.67
N ASP A 208 51.56 49.83 -38.29
CA ASP A 208 52.36 49.66 -39.52
C ASP A 208 51.91 50.64 -40.64
N TRP A 209 50.61 50.95 -40.73
CA TRP A 209 50.07 51.93 -41.69
C TRP A 209 50.25 53.40 -41.30
N LYS A 210 50.65 53.70 -40.07
CA LYS A 210 51.05 55.06 -39.67
C LYS A 210 52.50 55.34 -40.05
N ASP A 211 53.33 54.30 -40.05
CA ASP A 211 54.76 54.43 -40.32
C ASP A 211 55.09 54.33 -41.82
N VAL A 212 54.12 53.95 -42.67
CA VAL A 212 54.28 53.79 -44.12
C VAL A 212 53.19 54.55 -44.89
N ASP A 213 53.58 55.59 -45.63
CA ASP A 213 52.70 56.35 -46.54
C ASP A 213 52.63 55.68 -47.93
N ASP A 214 51.84 54.60 -48.05
CA ASP A 214 51.56 53.95 -49.34
C ASP A 214 50.38 54.64 -50.07
N PRO A 215 50.57 55.19 -51.29
CA PRO A 215 49.51 55.89 -52.03
C PRO A 215 48.38 54.97 -52.55
N GLU A 216 48.56 53.64 -52.55
CA GLU A 216 47.54 52.68 -53.00
C GLU A 216 46.50 52.29 -51.91
N LEU A 217 46.72 52.72 -50.66
CA LEU A 217 45.95 52.26 -49.50
C LEU A 217 44.79 53.21 -49.13
N THR A 218 43.68 53.12 -49.88
CA THR A 218 42.47 53.90 -49.60
C THR A 218 41.83 53.53 -48.25
N PRO A 219 41.12 54.46 -47.57
CA PRO A 219 40.47 54.21 -46.27
C PRO A 219 39.50 53.01 -46.29
N ALA A 220 38.85 52.77 -47.43
CA ALA A 220 37.95 51.63 -47.63
C ALA A 220 38.70 50.28 -47.61
N LYS A 221 39.86 50.19 -48.29
CA LYS A 221 40.71 48.99 -48.28
C LYS A 221 41.32 48.72 -46.91
N LYS A 222 41.73 49.77 -46.18
CA LYS A 222 42.19 49.68 -44.78
C LYS A 222 41.10 49.06 -43.89
N ARG A 223 39.86 49.54 -44.01
CA ARG A 223 38.70 49.01 -43.27
C ARG A 223 38.41 47.54 -43.61
N GLU A 224 38.47 47.17 -44.89
CA GLU A 224 38.21 45.80 -45.33
C GLU A 224 39.22 44.79 -44.76
N ILE A 225 40.52 45.14 -44.77
CA ILE A 225 41.59 44.29 -44.24
C ILE A 225 41.42 44.11 -42.72
N LEU A 226 41.08 45.18 -41.98
CA LEU A 226 40.82 45.08 -40.54
C LEU A 226 39.60 44.20 -40.23
N LEU A 227 38.53 44.32 -41.01
CA LEU A 227 37.33 43.48 -40.85
C LEU A 227 37.60 42.00 -41.14
N LYS A 228 38.48 41.69 -42.10
CA LYS A 228 38.94 40.31 -42.37
C LYS A 228 39.78 39.73 -41.23
N ILE A 229 40.55 40.55 -40.50
CA ILE A 229 41.34 40.13 -39.32
C ILE A 229 40.44 39.92 -38.09
N LEU A 230 39.55 40.87 -37.81
CA LEU A 230 38.67 40.83 -36.64
C LEU A 230 37.55 39.79 -36.78
N HIS A 231 36.99 39.65 -37.99
CA HIS A 231 35.84 38.80 -38.28
C HIS A 231 36.06 37.89 -39.50
N PRO A 232 37.03 36.96 -39.44
CA PRO A 232 37.40 36.10 -40.58
C PRO A 232 36.27 35.18 -41.05
N LYS A 233 35.31 34.85 -40.17
CA LYS A 233 34.13 34.04 -40.53
C LYS A 233 33.09 34.80 -41.37
N LYS A 234 33.01 36.14 -41.26
CA LYS A 234 32.04 36.97 -41.98
C LYS A 234 32.61 37.57 -43.26
N HIS A 235 33.90 37.90 -43.27
CA HIS A 235 34.55 38.61 -44.39
C HIS A 235 35.60 37.77 -45.14
N GLY A 236 35.76 36.50 -44.78
CA GLY A 236 36.80 35.61 -45.30
C GLY A 236 38.17 35.90 -44.66
N ALA A 237 38.99 34.86 -44.45
CA ALA A 237 40.32 35.04 -43.88
C ALA A 237 41.23 35.75 -44.90
N ALA A 238 41.73 36.94 -44.57
CA ALA A 238 42.81 37.56 -45.35
C ALA A 238 44.07 36.71 -45.20
N ARG A 239 44.71 36.33 -46.32
CA ARG A 239 46.10 35.87 -46.29
C ARG A 239 46.98 37.06 -45.95
N ILE A 240 47.25 37.27 -44.67
CA ILE A 240 48.26 38.23 -44.23
C ILE A 240 49.61 37.62 -44.59
N GLY A 241 50.24 38.13 -45.64
CA GLY A 241 51.63 37.83 -45.98
C GLY A 241 52.55 38.37 -44.89
N LEU A 242 52.81 37.56 -43.87
CA LEU A 242 53.94 37.71 -42.97
C LEU A 242 54.92 36.60 -43.35
N SER A 243 55.92 36.94 -44.17
CA SER A 243 57.08 36.12 -44.49
C SER A 243 58.02 36.03 -43.28
N GLY A 244 57.55 35.39 -42.22
CA GLY A 244 58.35 35.05 -41.05
C GLY A 244 58.11 33.59 -40.70
N ARG A 245 59.17 32.78 -40.68
CA ARG A 245 59.13 31.34 -40.36
C ARG A 245 58.33 31.11 -39.08
N ARG A 246 57.11 30.57 -39.21
CA ARG A 246 56.33 30.10 -38.05
C ARG A 246 57.01 28.84 -37.52
N ARG A 247 57.76 28.98 -36.42
CA ARG A 247 57.89 27.86 -35.48
C ARG A 247 56.54 27.71 -34.77
N PRO A 248 55.93 26.52 -34.71
CA PRO A 248 54.78 26.32 -33.85
C PRO A 248 55.21 26.60 -32.41
N MET A 249 54.56 27.58 -31.76
CA MET A 249 54.77 27.82 -30.34
C MET A 249 54.22 26.59 -29.59
N ARG A 250 55.12 25.68 -29.20
CA ARG A 250 54.80 24.66 -28.20
C ARG A 250 54.58 25.39 -26.89
N LEU A 251 53.32 25.63 -26.53
CA LEU A 251 52.94 25.89 -25.14
C LEU A 251 53.13 24.56 -24.40
N GLN A 252 54.31 24.36 -23.82
CA GLN A 252 54.45 23.43 -22.71
C GLN A 252 53.78 24.07 -21.49
N PRO A 253 52.94 23.34 -20.74
CA PRO A 253 52.46 23.83 -19.47
C PRO A 253 53.64 23.87 -18.50
N ALA A 254 54.21 25.05 -18.29
CA ALA A 254 55.10 25.32 -17.18
C ALA A 254 54.26 25.57 -15.93
N ARG A 255 54.40 24.68 -14.95
CA ARG A 255 54.21 24.92 -13.51
C ARG A 255 55.07 26.16 -13.15
N VAL A 256 54.65 27.09 -12.28
CA VAL A 256 54.89 27.04 -10.83
C VAL A 256 54.30 28.31 -10.16
N MET A 257 53.62 28.10 -9.02
CA MET A 257 53.51 28.86 -7.75
C MET A 257 53.53 30.40 -7.70
N GLY A 258 52.58 30.93 -6.93
CA GLY A 258 52.80 31.87 -5.80
C GLY A 258 53.00 33.35 -6.12
N ASP A 259 52.00 34.20 -5.84
CA ASP A 259 51.98 35.10 -4.66
C ASP A 259 50.92 36.22 -4.80
N ASP A 260 50.05 36.27 -3.79
CA ASP A 260 49.46 37.39 -3.03
C ASP A 260 48.70 38.57 -3.69
N ALA A 261 47.43 38.76 -3.26
CA ALA A 261 46.90 39.95 -2.54
C ALA A 261 45.36 40.15 -2.70
N ASP A 262 44.64 39.81 -1.63
CA ASP A 262 43.45 40.42 -0.98
C ASP A 262 42.12 40.75 -1.72
N ASP A 263 41.06 40.11 -1.18
CA ASP A 263 39.69 40.56 -0.84
C ASP A 263 38.67 41.08 -1.90
N VAL A 264 37.59 40.29 -2.13
CA VAL A 264 36.16 40.52 -1.73
C VAL A 264 35.17 39.65 -2.57
N GLU A 265 34.48 38.75 -1.86
CA GLU A 265 33.19 38.02 -2.04
C GLU A 265 32.49 37.86 -3.43
N TYR A 266 32.24 36.61 -3.87
CA TYR A 266 30.90 35.98 -4.04
C TYR A 266 31.00 34.47 -4.41
N ALA A 267 30.24 33.67 -3.65
CA ALA A 267 30.08 32.20 -3.58
C ALA A 267 30.54 31.27 -4.73
N GLU A 268 31.56 30.44 -4.44
CA GLU A 268 31.97 29.27 -5.23
C GLU A 268 31.18 27.99 -4.86
N MET A 269 30.84 27.15 -5.86
CA MET A 269 30.45 25.74 -5.65
C MET A 269 31.70 24.83 -5.61
N PRO A 270 31.85 23.92 -4.64
CA PRO A 270 33.14 23.29 -4.34
C PRO A 270 33.54 22.18 -5.33
N LYS A 271 34.81 22.17 -5.73
CA LYS A 271 35.50 21.00 -6.30
C LYS A 271 35.82 20.03 -5.15
N PHE A 272 35.44 18.76 -5.26
CA PHE A 272 35.60 17.79 -4.18
C PHE A 272 37.06 17.32 -4.04
N ALA A 273 37.83 17.99 -3.18
CA ALA A 273 39.21 17.65 -2.86
C ALA A 273 39.30 16.37 -2.01
N VAL A 274 40.25 15.49 -2.33
CA VAL A 274 40.70 14.42 -1.41
C VAL A 274 41.37 15.12 -0.23
N SER A 275 40.91 14.91 1.01
CA SER A 275 41.45 15.64 2.16
C SER A 275 42.81 15.10 2.59
N HIS A 276 43.00 13.78 2.51
CA HIS A 276 44.28 13.13 2.81
C HIS A 276 44.38 11.74 2.16
N GLU A 277 45.56 11.38 1.66
CA GLU A 277 45.82 10.07 1.05
C GLU A 277 47.27 9.61 1.25
N GLY A 278 47.49 8.29 1.32
CA GLY A 278 48.83 7.76 1.58
C GLY A 278 48.85 6.25 1.81
N TRP A 279 50.06 5.69 1.78
CA TRP A 279 50.31 4.28 2.04
C TRP A 279 50.52 4.04 3.53
N LEU A 280 49.75 3.12 4.12
CA LEU A 280 49.85 2.75 5.53
C LEU A 280 49.81 1.22 5.68
N HIS A 281 50.47 0.70 6.71
CA HIS A 281 50.32 -0.70 7.08
C HIS A 281 49.00 -0.85 7.84
N THR A 282 48.11 -1.68 7.33
CA THR A 282 46.76 -1.83 7.88
C THR A 282 46.53 -3.26 8.35
N LYS A 283 45.88 -3.39 9.51
CA LYS A 283 45.33 -4.65 10.02
C LYS A 283 43.82 -4.54 10.06
N ILE A 284 43.16 -5.49 9.41
CA ILE A 284 41.71 -5.48 9.24
C ILE A 284 41.10 -6.68 9.99
N GLY A 285 40.37 -6.40 11.09
CA GLY A 285 39.70 -7.44 11.88
C GLY A 285 40.64 -8.47 12.55
N LYS A 286 40.16 -9.69 12.79
CA LYS A 286 40.91 -10.78 13.50
C LYS A 286 42.09 -11.35 12.70
N TRP A 287 42.35 -10.85 11.50
CA TRP A 287 43.48 -11.29 10.70
C TRP A 287 44.72 -10.52 11.16
N ASN A 288 45.58 -11.19 11.94
CA ASN A 288 46.85 -10.62 12.45
C ASN A 288 47.92 -10.36 11.37
N ARG A 289 47.53 -10.22 10.09
CA ARG A 289 48.45 -9.90 9.00
C ARG A 289 48.38 -8.40 8.71
N SER A 290 49.50 -7.71 8.89
CA SER A 290 49.71 -6.34 8.44
C SER A 290 50.07 -6.34 6.97
N GLU A 291 49.29 -5.63 6.16
CA GLU A 291 49.57 -5.43 4.73
C GLU A 291 49.64 -3.93 4.43
N LYS A 292 50.57 -3.54 3.55
CA LYS A 292 50.73 -2.16 3.10
C LYS A 292 49.65 -1.86 2.07
N LEU A 293 48.65 -1.08 2.46
CA LEU A 293 47.49 -0.74 1.62
C LEU A 293 47.41 0.77 1.40
N TYR A 294 46.78 1.17 0.29
CA TYR A 294 46.59 2.58 -0.04
C TYR A 294 45.30 3.09 0.61
N ILE A 295 45.39 4.16 1.39
CA ILE A 295 44.23 4.73 2.11
C ILE A 295 43.92 6.12 1.55
N SER A 296 42.63 6.35 1.31
CA SER A 296 42.13 7.66 0.86
C SER A 296 40.94 8.08 1.71
N LEU A 297 40.99 9.32 2.20
CA LEU A 297 39.92 10.01 2.91
C LEU A 297 39.18 10.96 1.98
N LYS A 298 37.88 10.72 1.79
CA LYS A 298 37.02 11.55 0.94
C LYS A 298 35.65 11.75 1.60
N GLN A 299 35.26 13.00 1.86
CA GLN A 299 33.92 13.39 2.33
C GLN A 299 33.39 12.54 3.49
N GLY A 300 34.18 12.37 4.56
CA GLY A 300 33.73 11.58 5.70
C GLY A 300 33.66 10.07 5.42
N THR A 301 34.27 9.60 4.34
CA THR A 301 34.45 8.17 4.08
C THR A 301 35.94 7.82 3.98
N LEU A 302 36.34 6.76 4.67
CA LEU A 302 37.69 6.20 4.61
C LEU A 302 37.65 4.97 3.71
N THR A 303 38.39 5.00 2.61
CA THR A 303 38.48 3.91 1.64
C THR A 303 39.89 3.33 1.60
N ILE A 304 39.98 2.01 1.71
CA ILE A 304 41.22 1.24 1.67
C ILE A 304 41.27 0.50 0.32
N PHE A 305 42.34 0.67 -0.43
CA PHE A 305 42.57 0.10 -1.74
C PHE A 305 43.73 -0.89 -1.71
N GLU A 306 43.62 -1.93 -2.54
CA GLU A 306 44.68 -2.91 -2.77
C GLU A 306 45.86 -2.26 -3.52
N ASP A 307 45.55 -1.43 -4.52
CA ASP A 307 46.53 -0.66 -5.30
C ASP A 307 45.98 0.73 -5.67
N HIS A 308 46.86 1.74 -5.70
CA HIS A 308 46.50 3.11 -6.11
C HIS A 308 45.97 3.18 -7.55
N GLU A 309 46.47 2.32 -8.45
CA GLU A 309 46.12 2.34 -9.88
C GLU A 309 44.88 1.51 -10.22
N SER A 310 44.62 0.42 -9.49
CA SER A 310 43.51 -0.49 -9.78
C SER A 310 42.15 0.06 -9.30
N LEU A 311 42.16 1.00 -8.35
CA LEU A 311 40.97 1.60 -7.73
C LEU A 311 39.97 0.56 -7.19
N THR A 312 40.41 -0.67 -6.90
CA THR A 312 39.57 -1.72 -6.30
C THR A 312 39.54 -1.54 -4.78
N PRO A 313 38.41 -1.10 -4.19
CA PRO A 313 38.32 -0.90 -2.76
C PRO A 313 38.25 -2.25 -2.04
N VAL A 314 39.18 -2.46 -1.11
CA VAL A 314 39.19 -3.61 -0.20
C VAL A 314 38.09 -3.42 0.85
N LEU A 315 38.01 -2.21 1.42
CA LEU A 315 37.00 -1.81 2.41
C LEU A 315 36.74 -0.30 2.38
N SER A 316 35.52 0.08 2.77
CA SER A 316 35.11 1.49 2.91
C SER A 316 34.33 1.69 4.21
N TYR A 317 34.71 2.68 5.00
CA TYR A 317 34.04 3.10 6.23
C TYR A 317 33.37 4.45 6.05
N ASN A 318 32.11 4.55 6.48
CA ASN A 318 31.47 5.84 6.74
C ASN A 318 31.90 6.30 8.14
N LEU A 319 32.63 7.40 8.20
CA LEU A 319 33.22 7.94 9.42
C LEU A 319 32.16 8.53 10.37
N ALA A 320 30.95 8.83 9.88
CA ALA A 320 29.85 9.28 10.73
C ALA A 320 29.52 8.28 11.86
N VAL A 321 29.75 6.99 11.60
CA VAL A 321 29.44 5.86 12.51
C VAL A 321 30.72 5.24 13.10
N CYS A 322 31.82 6.00 13.14
CA CYS A 322 33.11 5.56 13.66
C CYS A 322 33.59 6.41 14.85
N SER A 323 34.40 5.79 15.70
CA SER A 323 35.19 6.41 16.76
C SER A 323 36.66 6.06 16.57
N LEU A 324 37.53 7.07 16.64
CA LEU A 324 38.98 6.93 16.59
C LEU A 324 39.54 6.80 18.01
N LYS A 325 40.55 5.94 18.20
CA LYS A 325 41.42 5.93 19.37
C LYS A 325 42.87 6.00 18.91
N SER A 326 43.64 6.92 19.46
CA SER A 326 45.08 7.03 19.21
C SER A 326 45.85 6.33 20.34
N GLU A 327 46.71 5.38 19.97
CA GLU A 327 47.72 4.76 20.86
C GLU A 327 49.12 5.16 20.34
N ASP A 328 50.14 5.24 21.20
CA ASP A 328 51.46 5.89 20.93
C ASP A 328 52.20 5.47 19.64
N SER A 329 51.78 4.39 18.98
CA SER A 329 52.33 3.94 17.68
C SER A 329 51.28 3.44 16.68
N LYS A 330 49.96 3.59 16.96
CA LYS A 330 48.87 3.02 16.15
C LYS A 330 47.59 3.84 16.22
N LEU A 331 46.85 3.90 15.12
CA LEU A 331 45.50 4.47 15.10
C LEU A 331 44.44 3.38 14.96
N VAL A 332 43.49 3.35 15.89
CA VAL A 332 42.45 2.34 15.96
C VAL A 332 41.08 2.96 15.64
N LEU A 333 40.55 2.66 14.46
CA LEU A 333 39.21 3.05 14.01
C LEU A 333 38.21 1.96 14.38
N THR A 334 37.22 2.29 15.20
CA THR A 334 36.17 1.38 15.64
C THR A 334 34.80 1.85 15.19
N ARG A 335 33.93 0.93 14.75
CA ARG A 335 32.55 1.26 14.35
C ARG A 335 31.63 1.25 15.58
N THR A 336 30.83 2.29 15.76
CA THR A 336 30.01 2.50 16.99
C THR A 336 28.68 1.73 16.98
N GLU A 337 28.12 1.44 15.80
CA GLU A 337 26.88 0.65 15.68
C GLU A 337 27.14 -0.84 15.44
N LYS A 338 26.62 -1.69 16.33
CA LYS A 338 26.62 -3.15 16.14
C LYS A 338 25.57 -3.53 15.08
N LEU A 339 26.01 -4.04 13.94
CA LEU A 339 25.12 -4.76 13.02
C LEU A 339 24.44 -5.91 13.77
N TYR A 340 23.10 -5.96 13.66
CA TYR A 340 22.19 -6.93 14.24
C TYR A 340 22.79 -8.35 14.41
N LYS A 341 22.87 -8.82 15.66
CA LYS A 341 23.05 -10.25 15.99
C LYS A 341 21.81 -11.04 15.57
N HIS A 342 21.68 -11.42 14.30
CA HIS A 342 20.91 -12.62 13.98
C HIS A 342 21.74 -13.82 14.41
N LYS A 343 21.25 -14.55 15.42
CA LYS A 343 21.76 -15.85 15.86
C LYS A 343 21.71 -16.83 14.67
N VAL A 344 22.81 -16.96 13.93
CA VAL A 344 23.09 -18.15 13.13
C VAL A 344 23.88 -19.09 14.04
N ARG A 345 23.19 -20.09 14.58
CA ARG A 345 23.83 -21.25 15.23
C ARG A 345 24.49 -22.11 14.15
N SER A 346 25.72 -22.54 14.47
CA SER A 346 26.55 -23.58 13.84
C SER A 346 26.83 -23.46 12.33
N VAL A 347 27.96 -22.84 11.98
CA VAL A 347 28.62 -23.00 10.68
C VAL A 347 29.94 -23.73 10.91
N ARG A 348 29.89 -25.06 10.86
CA ARG A 348 31.09 -25.91 10.76
C ARG A 348 31.22 -26.59 9.38
N GLU A 349 30.38 -26.24 8.40
CA GLU A 349 30.35 -26.93 7.09
C GLU A 349 30.36 -26.03 5.85
N ILE A 350 30.55 -24.71 5.97
CA ILE A 350 30.69 -23.82 4.79
C ILE A 350 32.17 -23.49 4.55
N GLY A 351 33.00 -24.53 4.63
CA GLY A 351 34.37 -24.50 4.14
C GLY A 351 34.37 -24.93 2.68
N ARG A 352 34.55 -23.95 1.78
CA ARG A 352 34.89 -24.02 0.34
C ARG A 352 33.85 -23.33 -0.53
N ARG A 353 34.29 -22.25 -1.21
CA ARG A 353 33.62 -21.49 -2.28
C ARG A 353 32.74 -20.30 -1.88
N ILE A 354 33.30 -19.35 -1.13
CA ILE A 354 33.00 -17.92 -1.30
C ILE A 354 34.33 -17.16 -1.15
N LYS A 355 34.88 -16.64 -2.26
CA LYS A 355 35.94 -15.61 -2.24
C LYS A 355 35.24 -14.26 -2.28
N GLY A 356 34.99 -13.70 -1.10
CA GLY A 356 34.39 -12.39 -0.86
C GLY A 356 34.24 -12.23 0.66
N PRO A 357 34.58 -11.07 1.27
CA PRO A 357 34.69 -11.00 2.71
C PRO A 357 33.32 -11.11 3.40
N LEU A 358 33.11 -12.23 4.08
CA LEU A 358 32.06 -12.43 5.09
C LEU A 358 32.50 -11.74 6.39
N TRP A 359 31.61 -10.92 6.93
CA TRP A 359 31.51 -10.37 8.30
C TRP A 359 32.72 -10.51 9.25
N GLY A 360 33.24 -9.35 9.69
CA GLY A 360 34.00 -9.26 10.95
C GLY A 360 35.13 -8.23 10.96
N THR A 361 34.85 -6.96 10.69
CA THR A 361 35.85 -5.89 10.82
C THR A 361 35.23 -4.67 11.48
N ASP A 362 34.88 -4.79 12.77
CA ASP A 362 34.42 -3.64 13.57
C ASP A 362 35.58 -2.72 13.98
N CYS A 363 36.82 -3.10 13.64
CA CYS A 363 38.07 -2.44 14.02
C CYS A 363 39.09 -2.49 12.86
N VAL A 364 39.69 -1.34 12.55
CA VAL A 364 40.85 -1.19 11.64
C VAL A 364 41.97 -0.55 12.43
N VAL A 365 43.17 -1.15 12.36
CA VAL A 365 44.39 -0.60 12.98
C VAL A 365 45.32 -0.11 11.88
N LEU A 366 45.74 1.15 11.96
CA LEU A 366 46.69 1.78 11.06
C LEU A 366 48.04 1.92 11.78
N GLU A 367 49.10 1.43 11.14
CA GLU A 367 50.49 1.47 11.59
C GLU A 367 51.34 2.16 10.49
N ALA A 368 52.27 3.04 10.87
CA ALA A 368 53.21 3.67 9.94
C ALA A 368 54.61 3.05 10.12
N GLU A 369 55.27 2.71 9.02
CA GLU A 369 56.62 2.14 9.04
C GLU A 369 57.65 3.28 8.99
N GLY A 370 58.48 3.41 10.02
CA GLY A 370 59.73 4.17 9.97
C GLY A 370 59.64 5.71 9.99
N ALA A 371 58.47 6.32 10.22
CA ALA A 371 58.34 7.78 10.34
C ALA A 371 57.35 8.17 11.48
N PRO A 372 57.83 8.66 12.64
CA PRO A 372 56.98 9.00 13.78
C PRO A 372 56.02 10.18 13.50
N ASP A 373 56.30 11.00 12.49
CA ASP A 373 55.53 12.23 12.20
C ASP A 373 54.28 12.00 11.33
N VAL A 374 54.08 10.79 10.81
CA VAL A 374 52.99 10.50 9.85
C VAL A 374 51.67 10.17 10.56
N LEU A 375 51.71 9.38 11.63
CA LEU A 375 50.50 8.96 12.37
C LEU A 375 49.78 10.13 13.05
N PRO A 376 50.45 11.11 13.69
CA PRO A 376 49.77 12.26 14.30
C PRO A 376 48.97 13.07 13.27
N LYS A 377 49.53 13.26 12.07
CA LYS A 377 48.86 13.96 10.96
C LYS A 377 47.62 13.20 10.46
N TRP A 378 47.70 11.87 10.41
CA TRP A 378 46.54 11.04 10.07
C TRP A 378 45.47 11.06 11.16
N ALA A 379 45.86 11.12 12.45
CA ALA A 379 44.94 11.20 13.57
C ALA A 379 44.11 12.49 13.51
N GLU A 380 44.77 13.63 13.39
CA GLU A 380 44.13 14.96 13.30
C GLU A 380 43.14 15.03 12.13
N ARG A 381 43.57 14.60 10.94
CA ARG A 381 42.71 14.59 9.73
C ARG A 381 41.53 13.64 9.82
N LEU A 382 41.68 12.51 10.52
CA LEU A 382 40.60 11.56 10.74
C LEU A 382 39.58 12.10 11.74
N GLU A 383 40.01 12.77 12.80
CA GLU A 383 39.12 13.40 13.77
C GLU A 383 38.30 14.53 13.14
N GLU A 384 38.95 15.41 12.37
CA GLU A 384 38.28 16.45 11.57
C GLU A 384 37.21 15.83 10.65
N SER A 385 37.59 14.80 9.88
CA SER A 385 36.70 14.15 8.92
C SER A 385 35.55 13.39 9.58
N ILE A 386 35.75 12.80 10.77
CA ILE A 386 34.69 12.15 11.55
C ILE A 386 33.68 13.19 12.05
N ALA A 387 34.16 14.35 12.54
CA ALA A 387 33.31 15.43 13.00
C ALA A 387 32.48 16.03 11.87
N GLU A 388 33.10 16.31 10.72
CA GLU A 388 32.42 16.77 9.51
C GLU A 388 31.39 15.75 9.00
N ALA A 389 31.73 14.46 8.96
CA ALA A 389 30.81 13.41 8.53
C ALA A 389 29.55 13.34 9.40
N LYS A 390 29.70 13.47 10.73
CA LYS A 390 28.59 13.49 11.68
C LYS A 390 27.71 14.74 11.52
N LEU A 391 28.33 15.89 11.25
CA LEU A 391 27.63 17.14 10.94
C LEU A 391 26.86 17.04 9.62
N VAL A 392 27.44 16.46 8.57
CA VAL A 392 26.78 16.28 7.26
C VAL A 392 25.65 15.27 7.32
N ASP A 393 25.77 14.17 8.07
CA ASP A 393 24.66 13.23 8.28
C ASP A 393 23.50 13.88 9.07
N ALA A 394 23.83 14.76 10.03
CA ALA A 394 22.83 15.59 10.71
C ALA A 394 22.15 16.60 9.76
N TYR A 395 22.89 17.20 8.81
CA TYR A 395 22.36 18.12 7.78
C TYR A 395 21.58 17.41 6.66
N LYS A 396 21.94 16.18 6.26
CA LYS A 396 21.18 15.38 5.27
C LYS A 396 19.80 14.97 5.76
N MET A 397 19.56 14.97 7.08
CA MET A 397 18.21 14.88 7.63
C MET A 397 17.38 16.16 7.46
N GLN A 398 18.00 17.31 7.16
CA GLN A 398 17.32 18.60 6.98
C GLN A 398 17.13 19.03 5.52
N VAL A 399 17.94 18.54 4.55
CA VAL A 399 17.93 18.99 3.13
C VAL A 399 17.06 18.10 2.21
N ASN A 400 15.98 17.51 2.72
CA ASN A 400 14.91 16.91 1.91
C ASN A 400 13.66 17.82 1.84
N LEU A 401 13.86 19.13 1.77
CA LEU A 401 12.83 20.15 1.58
C LEU A 401 13.42 21.23 0.66
N ASP A 402 13.08 21.19 -0.64
CA ASP A 402 12.65 22.36 -1.44
C ASP A 402 12.76 22.11 -2.97
N GLY A 403 11.59 22.17 -3.64
CA GLY A 403 11.36 22.33 -5.08
C GLY A 403 11.26 21.02 -5.90
N GLN A 404 10.14 20.63 -6.51
CA GLN A 404 8.97 21.36 -7.02
C GLN A 404 7.69 20.50 -6.93
N ASP A 405 6.58 21.22 -6.84
CA ASP A 405 5.22 20.81 -6.46
C ASP A 405 4.53 19.85 -7.45
N GLU A 406 3.85 18.83 -6.92
CA GLU A 406 2.39 18.80 -6.72
C GLU A 406 2.01 17.53 -5.94
N ASP A 407 1.07 17.68 -5.00
CA ASP A 407 0.42 16.65 -4.17
C ASP A 407 1.30 15.86 -3.16
N GLY A 408 1.72 16.55 -2.09
CA GLY A 408 2.31 15.94 -0.88
C GLY A 408 1.57 16.35 0.40
N PRO A 409 1.56 15.49 1.45
CA PRO A 409 0.84 15.75 2.69
C PRO A 409 1.37 17.01 3.38
N VAL A 410 0.46 17.74 4.04
CA VAL A 410 0.73 18.95 4.82
C VAL A 410 2.08 18.87 5.51
N ASN A 411 2.95 19.82 5.17
CA ASN A 411 4.28 20.00 5.75
C ASN A 411 4.21 19.70 7.26
N GLN A 412 4.95 18.67 7.69
CA GLN A 412 5.18 18.42 9.11
C GLN A 412 5.81 19.67 9.70
N LYS A 413 4.98 20.53 10.29
CA LYS A 413 5.45 21.58 11.19
C LYS A 413 6.39 20.89 12.18
N VAL A 414 7.63 21.37 12.26
CA VAL A 414 8.64 20.94 13.23
C VAL A 414 7.93 20.73 14.56
N ALA A 415 7.94 19.49 15.06
CA ALA A 415 7.22 19.13 16.27
C ALA A 415 7.67 20.07 17.39
N GLN A 416 6.73 20.85 17.93
CA GLN A 416 7.02 21.83 18.96
C GLN A 416 7.28 21.09 20.28
N VAL A 417 8.29 21.54 21.01
CA VAL A 417 8.59 21.02 22.35
C VAL A 417 7.52 21.53 23.30
N ILE A 418 6.78 20.61 23.93
CA ILE A 418 5.78 20.92 24.93
C ILE A 418 6.45 21.12 26.29
N LYS A 419 7.34 20.21 26.66
CA LYS A 419 8.08 20.27 27.93
C LYS A 419 9.45 19.62 27.79
N GLU A 420 10.45 20.18 28.44
CA GLU A 420 11.77 19.57 28.56
C GLU A 420 12.34 19.79 29.97
N GLY A 421 13.18 18.86 30.42
CA GLY A 421 13.73 18.91 31.77
C GLY A 421 14.47 17.64 32.18
N TYR A 422 15.24 17.74 33.26
CA TYR A 422 15.96 16.59 33.81
C TYR A 422 15.04 15.74 34.68
N MET A 423 15.03 14.44 34.44
CA MET A 423 14.38 13.46 35.30
C MET A 423 15.27 12.22 35.47
N ARG A 424 15.01 11.44 36.52
CA ARG A 424 15.71 10.18 36.74
C ARG A 424 14.93 9.03 36.16
N LYS A 425 15.65 8.14 35.47
CA LYS A 425 15.13 6.94 34.85
C LYS A 425 15.71 5.70 35.53
N LYS A 426 14.88 4.71 35.84
CA LYS A 426 15.33 3.44 36.39
C LYS A 426 15.95 2.53 35.31
N LYS A 427 17.11 1.94 35.58
CA LYS A 427 17.74 0.92 34.74
C LYS A 427 16.90 -0.37 34.74
N PRO A 428 16.76 -1.04 33.59
CA PRO A 428 16.17 -2.38 33.55
C PRO A 428 17.13 -3.36 34.26
N GLY A 429 16.74 -3.86 35.43
CA GLY A 429 17.58 -4.74 36.24
C GLY A 429 17.67 -6.16 35.68
N ASN A 430 18.86 -6.77 35.74
CA ASN A 430 19.02 -8.21 35.78
C ASN A 430 18.85 -8.67 37.25
N SER A 431 18.15 -9.77 37.45
CA SER A 431 17.71 -10.30 38.74
C SER A 431 18.85 -10.80 39.64
N LYS A 432 19.51 -9.90 40.38
CA LYS A 432 20.27 -10.24 41.59
C LYS A 432 19.98 -9.23 42.70
N ILE A 433 19.68 -9.76 43.89
CA ILE A 433 19.10 -9.06 45.06
C ILE A 433 20.08 -8.04 45.70
N GLN A 434 21.36 -8.03 45.35
CA GLN A 434 22.35 -7.11 45.91
C GLN A 434 22.55 -5.79 45.13
N ASP A 435 22.01 -5.64 43.92
CA ASP A 435 22.20 -4.43 43.09
C ASP A 435 21.07 -3.39 43.21
N LEU A 436 20.09 -3.59 44.10
CA LEU A 436 18.88 -2.76 44.18
C LEU A 436 19.10 -1.29 44.58
N LYS A 437 20.28 -0.93 45.14
CA LYS A 437 20.52 0.42 45.69
C LYS A 437 21.14 1.44 44.71
N ARG A 438 21.56 1.06 43.49
CA ARG A 438 22.09 2.01 42.49
C ARG A 438 21.49 1.79 41.11
N THR A 439 20.23 2.20 40.92
CA THR A 439 19.48 1.88 39.68
C THR A 439 18.94 3.09 38.92
N TRP A 440 19.09 4.32 39.40
CA TRP A 440 18.50 5.51 38.78
C TRP A 440 19.54 6.39 38.09
N GLU A 441 19.32 6.73 36.82
CA GLU A 441 20.19 7.60 36.03
C GLU A 441 19.50 8.92 35.69
N ARG A 442 20.21 10.05 35.85
CA ARG A 442 19.74 11.37 35.40
C ARG A 442 19.79 11.43 33.87
N ARG A 443 18.68 11.84 33.25
CA ARG A 443 18.54 12.00 31.80
C ARG A 443 17.77 13.30 31.50
N TYR A 444 18.04 13.91 30.36
CA TYR A 444 17.28 15.07 29.88
C TYR A 444 16.13 14.61 28.99
N PHE A 445 14.89 14.85 29.40
CA PHE A 445 13.69 14.46 28.66
C PHE A 445 13.14 15.63 27.84
N VAL A 446 12.62 15.34 26.65
CA VAL A 446 11.97 16.29 25.76
C VAL A 446 10.68 15.66 25.25
N LEU A 447 9.55 16.27 25.59
CA LEU A 447 8.22 15.89 25.15
C LEU A 447 7.81 16.76 23.96
N TYR A 448 7.49 16.11 22.84
CA TYR A 448 7.03 16.76 21.63
C TYR A 448 5.51 16.71 21.49
N ASN A 449 4.95 17.67 20.75
CA ASN A 449 3.51 17.73 20.46
C ASN A 449 2.97 16.63 19.56
N ASP A 450 3.85 15.84 18.93
CA ASP A 450 3.49 14.63 18.18
C ASP A 450 3.36 13.37 19.06
N GLY A 451 3.53 13.51 20.38
CA GLY A 451 3.40 12.43 21.35
C GLY A 451 4.66 11.58 21.55
N LYS A 452 5.80 12.01 21.02
CA LYS A 452 7.09 11.37 21.30
C LYS A 452 7.75 11.99 22.51
N LEU A 453 8.17 11.14 23.44
CA LEU A 453 9.02 11.48 24.57
C LEU A 453 10.44 10.97 24.30
N LYS A 454 11.37 11.87 24.01
CA LYS A 454 12.78 11.53 23.79
C LYS A 454 13.62 11.82 25.02
N TYR A 455 14.70 11.08 25.23
CA TYR A 455 15.63 11.36 26.32
C TYR A 455 17.10 11.25 25.91
N TYR A 456 17.92 12.11 26.52
CA TYR A 456 19.31 12.38 26.19
C TYR A 456 20.21 12.27 27.43
N ASP A 457 21.53 12.14 27.22
CA ASP A 457 22.52 12.26 28.31
C ASP A 457 22.56 13.68 28.88
N SER A 458 22.49 14.69 28.02
CA SER A 458 22.66 16.09 28.40
C SER A 458 21.69 17.01 27.65
N ARG A 459 21.52 18.23 28.18
CA ARG A 459 20.69 19.28 27.57
C ARG A 459 21.13 19.68 26.16
N ALA A 460 22.38 19.37 25.77
CA ALA A 460 22.90 19.63 24.43
C ALA A 460 22.27 18.74 23.33
N LYS A 461 21.43 17.75 23.71
CA LYS A 461 20.69 16.84 22.80
C LYS A 461 21.55 16.11 21.77
N ARG A 462 22.88 16.00 21.99
CA ARG A 462 23.83 15.40 21.05
C ARG A 462 23.66 13.88 20.93
N ASP A 463 23.39 13.19 22.05
CA ASP A 463 23.27 11.74 22.11
C ASP A 463 21.86 11.30 22.55
N GLU A 464 21.00 10.94 21.59
CA GLU A 464 19.68 10.34 21.85
C GLU A 464 19.87 8.93 22.43
N LYS A 465 19.31 8.68 23.62
CA LYS A 465 19.45 7.39 24.33
C LYS A 465 18.22 6.52 24.17
N GLY A 466 17.09 7.15 23.87
CA GLY A 466 15.91 6.46 23.40
C GLY A 466 14.74 7.41 23.21
N SER A 467 13.73 6.86 22.57
CA SER A 467 12.45 7.51 22.32
C SER A 467 11.32 6.57 22.76
N LEU A 468 10.31 7.15 23.39
CA LEU A 468 9.05 6.51 23.72
C LEU A 468 7.96 7.21 22.91
N ASP A 469 7.04 6.41 22.40
CA ASP A 469 5.84 6.90 21.75
C ASP A 469 4.69 6.73 22.73
N LEU A 470 4.23 7.84 23.31
CA LEU A 470 3.27 7.84 24.41
C LEU A 470 1.92 7.21 24.02
N ARG A 471 1.65 7.02 22.72
CA ARG A 471 0.47 6.32 22.20
C ARG A 471 0.37 4.85 22.62
N PHE A 472 1.47 4.25 23.07
CA PHE A 472 1.51 2.85 23.51
C PHE A 472 1.67 2.72 25.03
N PHE A 473 1.63 3.81 25.79
CA PHE A 473 1.93 3.82 27.22
C PHE A 473 0.79 4.49 28.01
N SER A 474 0.38 3.85 29.10
CA SER A 474 -0.51 4.41 30.10
C SER A 474 0.30 5.01 31.24
N LEU A 475 -0.13 6.17 31.76
CA LEU A 475 0.50 6.81 32.90
C LEU A 475 -0.07 6.23 34.20
N GLN A 476 0.80 5.76 35.09
CA GLN A 476 0.43 5.30 36.43
C GLN A 476 1.27 6.05 37.46
N GLU A 477 0.60 6.77 38.35
CA GLU A 477 1.24 7.40 39.51
C GLU A 477 1.54 6.33 40.57
N ILE A 478 2.66 6.48 41.28
CA ILE A 478 3.09 5.56 42.32
C ILE A 478 3.25 6.36 43.61
N ASP A 479 2.46 6.02 44.63
CA ASP A 479 2.36 6.77 45.89
C ASP A 479 3.56 6.59 46.85
N GLU A 480 4.55 5.79 46.47
CA GLU A 480 5.74 5.52 47.30
C GLU A 480 6.83 6.59 47.07
N ASP A 481 7.25 7.26 48.15
CA ASP A 481 8.39 8.18 48.16
C ASP A 481 9.71 7.43 47.89
N VAL A 482 10.56 7.98 47.01
CA VAL A 482 11.87 7.42 46.66
C VAL A 482 12.98 8.27 47.26
N GLU A 483 13.94 7.65 47.94
CA GLU A 483 15.20 8.29 48.33
C GLU A 483 16.08 8.49 47.10
N VAL A 484 16.40 9.75 46.77
CA VAL A 484 17.17 10.11 45.58
C VAL A 484 18.44 10.88 45.96
N ASP A 485 19.61 10.29 45.71
CA ASP A 485 20.91 10.94 45.92
C ASP A 485 21.22 11.93 44.77
N GLU A 486 21.31 13.23 45.06
CA GLU A 486 21.79 14.25 44.11
C GLU A 486 23.32 14.24 44.02
N GLU A 487 23.86 13.79 42.88
CA GLU A 487 25.26 14.03 42.53
C GLU A 487 25.29 15.25 41.60
N GLU A 488 25.74 16.40 42.12
CA GLU A 488 26.19 17.53 41.33
C GLU A 488 27.71 17.46 41.19
N GLU A 489 28.21 17.47 39.96
CA GLU A 489 29.64 17.62 39.67
C GLU A 489 30.03 19.08 39.90
N GLY A 490 30.79 19.34 40.96
CA GLY A 490 31.47 20.61 41.20
C GLY A 490 31.26 21.18 42.60
N GLU A 491 32.29 20.99 43.43
CA GLU A 491 32.63 21.76 44.65
C GLU A 491 31.65 21.78 45.84
N GLU A 492 32.08 21.00 46.85
CA GLU A 492 31.86 21.16 48.31
C GLU A 492 30.48 21.63 48.79
N LYS A 493 29.59 20.68 49.17
CA LYS A 493 28.67 20.92 50.30
C LYS A 493 28.38 19.72 51.18
N GLN A 494 28.63 19.98 52.47
CA GLN A 494 27.75 19.72 53.61
C GLN A 494 26.67 18.67 53.44
N ALA A 495 26.88 17.59 54.15
CA ALA A 495 25.87 16.62 54.48
C ALA A 495 26.03 16.28 56.00
N LEU A 496 25.00 15.85 56.72
CA LEU A 496 25.05 15.69 58.19
C LEU A 496 26.15 14.72 58.62
N LYS A 497 27.05 15.16 59.53
CA LYS A 497 28.24 14.43 59.97
C LYS A 497 27.97 13.54 61.20
N VAL A 498 27.99 12.22 61.03
CA VAL A 498 28.06 11.25 62.15
C VAL A 498 29.22 10.30 61.86
N GLN A 499 30.15 10.14 62.81
CA GLN A 499 31.35 9.30 62.68
C GLN A 499 32.13 9.51 61.36
N ASN A 500 32.33 10.77 60.97
CA ASN A 500 33.10 11.19 59.79
C ASN A 500 32.50 10.85 58.41
N GLN A 501 31.18 10.67 58.27
CA GLN A 501 30.48 10.66 56.97
C GLN A 501 29.32 11.66 56.92
N PHE A 502 29.05 12.25 55.75
CA PHE A 502 28.09 13.34 55.51
C PHE A 502 26.81 12.84 54.75
N PHE A 503 25.55 13.15 55.19
CA PHE A 503 24.28 12.79 54.47
C PHE A 503 23.22 13.93 54.24
N ARG A 504 22.59 14.03 53.04
CA ARG A 504 21.36 14.83 52.77
C ARG A 504 20.33 13.93 52.06
N ILE A 505 19.20 13.64 52.71
CA ILE A 505 18.16 12.72 52.20
C ILE A 505 16.96 13.55 51.72
N MET A 506 16.68 13.53 50.41
CA MET A 506 15.49 14.16 49.81
C MET A 506 14.49 13.06 49.41
N LYS A 507 13.22 13.20 49.83
CA LYS A 507 12.11 12.29 49.46
C LYS A 507 11.47 12.73 48.15
N GLY A 508 11.80 12.06 47.05
CA GLY A 508 11.27 12.35 45.71
C GLY A 508 9.98 11.58 45.37
N LYS A 509 9.24 12.05 44.36
CA LYS A 509 8.01 11.41 43.83
C LYS A 509 8.32 10.63 42.55
N GLN A 510 7.58 9.56 42.27
CA GLN A 510 7.78 8.70 41.10
C GLN A 510 6.47 8.37 40.36
N PHE A 511 6.61 8.08 39.07
CA PHE A 511 5.51 7.59 38.23
C PHE A 511 6.04 6.65 37.15
N ALA A 512 5.16 5.84 36.59
CA ALA A 512 5.48 4.86 35.57
C ALA A 512 4.69 5.09 34.27
N LEU A 513 5.35 4.81 33.14
CA LEU A 513 4.71 4.66 31.83
C LEU A 513 4.65 3.17 31.48
N ASN A 514 3.44 2.64 31.28
CA ASN A 514 3.17 1.21 31.11
C ASN A 514 2.61 0.89 29.73
N SER A 515 3.33 0.03 28.97
CA SER A 515 2.89 -0.51 27.67
C SER A 515 2.43 -1.97 27.76
N GLY A 516 2.07 -2.44 28.95
CA GLY A 516 1.73 -3.83 29.26
C GLY A 516 2.96 -4.76 29.37
N LYS A 517 3.86 -4.76 28.37
CA LYS A 517 5.11 -5.57 28.40
C LYS A 517 6.33 -4.82 28.96
N HIS A 518 6.31 -3.50 28.90
CA HIS A 518 7.40 -2.65 29.35
C HIS A 518 6.87 -1.60 30.32
N VAL A 519 7.57 -1.47 31.45
CA VAL A 519 7.31 -0.46 32.48
C VAL A 519 8.51 0.47 32.53
N PHE A 520 8.26 1.77 32.32
CA PHE A 520 9.28 2.80 32.32
C PHE A 520 9.09 3.69 33.55
N PHE A 521 9.96 3.52 34.54
CA PHE A 521 9.89 4.27 35.80
C PHE A 521 10.67 5.57 35.71
N LEU A 522 10.03 6.66 36.14
CA LEU A 522 10.56 8.01 36.20
C LEU A 522 10.40 8.58 37.62
N ALA A 523 11.39 9.34 38.06
CA ALA A 523 11.38 9.99 39.38
C ALA A 523 12.10 11.34 39.34
N SER A 524 11.70 12.24 40.25
CA SER A 524 12.36 13.52 40.51
C SER A 524 12.51 13.71 42.02
N PRO A 525 13.66 14.25 42.50
CA PRO A 525 13.82 14.65 43.90
C PRO A 525 12.87 15.80 44.28
N GLU A 526 12.51 16.65 43.31
CA GLU A 526 11.53 17.72 43.46
C GLU A 526 10.14 17.21 43.09
N ARG A 527 9.21 17.20 44.07
CA ARG A 527 7.83 16.71 43.88
C ARG A 527 7.06 17.54 42.85
N GLU A 528 7.22 18.85 42.89
CA GLU A 528 6.54 19.81 42.00
C GLU A 528 6.87 19.52 40.54
N VAL A 529 8.15 19.27 40.23
CA VAL A 529 8.58 18.90 38.87
C VAL A 529 7.89 17.62 38.39
N CYS A 530 7.80 16.60 39.25
CA CYS A 530 7.10 15.36 38.94
C CYS A 530 5.60 15.58 38.69
N ASP A 531 4.93 16.38 39.53
CA ASP A 531 3.51 16.70 39.41
C ASP A 531 3.20 17.45 38.13
N GLU A 532 4.02 18.43 37.77
CA GLU A 532 3.88 19.12 36.50
C GLU A 532 4.15 18.20 35.29
N TRP A 533 5.10 17.27 35.38
CA TRP A 533 5.33 16.26 34.34
C TRP A 533 4.14 15.31 34.21
N ILE A 534 3.54 14.87 35.32
CA ILE A 534 2.32 14.06 35.33
C ILE A 534 1.17 14.83 34.68
N GLN A 535 0.91 16.08 35.09
CA GLN A 535 -0.15 16.92 34.52
C GLN A 535 0.05 17.18 33.03
N THR A 536 1.27 17.50 32.59
CA THR A 536 1.56 17.73 31.17
C THR A 536 1.47 16.46 30.34
N LEU A 537 1.91 15.30 30.87
CA LEU A 537 1.71 14.01 30.22
C LEU A 537 0.23 13.63 30.15
N GLN A 538 -0.55 13.84 31.21
CA GLN A 538 -2.00 13.61 31.19
C GLN A 538 -2.71 14.53 30.18
N THR A 539 -2.35 15.80 30.14
CA THR A 539 -2.93 16.79 29.21
C THR A 539 -2.56 16.47 27.76
N THR A 540 -1.31 16.09 27.50
CA THR A 540 -0.87 15.69 26.16
C THR A 540 -1.48 14.37 25.72
N LEU A 541 -1.60 13.38 26.60
CA LEU A 541 -2.37 12.16 26.33
C LEU A 541 -3.83 12.55 26.01
N ALA A 542 -4.48 13.39 26.82
CA ALA A 542 -5.85 13.83 26.53
C ALA A 542 -6.01 14.54 25.18
N ILE A 543 -5.01 15.33 24.75
CA ILE A 543 -5.00 16.01 23.44
C ILE A 543 -4.73 15.03 22.29
N LEU A 544 -3.75 14.12 22.44
CA LEU A 544 -3.39 13.10 21.45
C LEU A 544 -4.49 12.06 21.27
N TYR A 545 -5.27 11.81 22.33
CA TYR A 545 -6.42 10.93 22.41
C TYR A 545 -7.75 11.70 22.40
N GLN A 546 -7.83 12.92 21.84
CA GLN A 546 -9.15 13.49 21.55
C GLN A 546 -9.90 12.53 20.62
N LYS A 547 -11.02 12.01 21.15
CA LYS A 547 -11.81 10.91 20.58
C LYS A 547 -12.16 11.24 19.13
N SER A 548 -11.96 10.28 18.24
CA SER A 548 -12.45 10.41 16.87
C SER A 548 -13.92 10.79 16.91
N PRO A 549 -14.38 11.72 16.05
CA PRO A 549 -15.80 12.03 15.94
C PRO A 549 -16.65 10.83 15.49
N ILE A 550 -15.98 9.76 15.03
CA ILE A 550 -16.57 8.58 14.40
C ILE A 550 -16.27 7.32 15.23
N PHE A 551 -15.08 7.24 15.81
CA PHE A 551 -14.64 6.14 16.68
C PHE A 551 -14.48 6.60 18.14
N SER A 552 -15.45 6.25 18.98
CA SER A 552 -15.27 6.28 20.43
C SER A 552 -14.86 4.88 20.90
N GLN A 553 -14.16 4.79 22.03
CA GLN A 553 -13.80 3.50 22.65
C GLN A 553 -15.03 2.63 22.94
N GLU A 554 -16.21 3.23 23.06
CA GLU A 554 -17.46 2.55 23.42
C GLU A 554 -18.48 2.49 22.28
N PHE A 555 -18.42 3.41 21.31
CA PHE A 555 -19.44 3.51 20.26
C PHE A 555 -18.87 3.90 18.89
N LEU A 556 -19.49 3.33 17.85
CA LEU A 556 -19.24 3.59 16.45
C LEU A 556 -20.38 4.42 15.85
N ARG A 557 -20.06 5.49 15.13
CA ARG A 557 -21.03 6.28 14.36
C ARG A 557 -21.04 5.84 12.90
N VAL A 558 -22.19 5.35 12.42
CA VAL A 558 -22.44 4.97 11.02
C VAL A 558 -23.45 5.93 10.41
N CYS A 559 -23.14 6.49 9.24
CA CYS A 559 -24.06 7.34 8.48
C CYS A 559 -24.87 6.49 7.51
N MET A 560 -26.12 6.88 7.30
CA MET A 560 -27.03 6.33 6.30
C MET A 560 -27.06 7.25 5.07
N MET A 561 -27.59 6.75 3.95
CA MET A 561 -27.64 7.52 2.69
C MET A 561 -28.63 8.68 2.69
N ASP A 562 -29.61 8.68 3.61
CA ASP A 562 -30.54 9.78 3.84
C ASP A 562 -29.92 10.91 4.69
N GLY A 563 -28.64 10.80 5.06
CA GLY A 563 -27.94 11.77 5.90
C GLY A 563 -28.14 11.55 7.40
N THR A 564 -29.00 10.63 7.81
CA THR A 564 -29.15 10.25 9.23
C THR A 564 -27.92 9.47 9.70
N PHE A 565 -27.66 9.48 11.02
CA PHE A 565 -26.58 8.69 11.59
C PHE A 565 -27.06 7.86 12.77
N MET A 566 -26.32 6.80 13.01
CA MET A 566 -26.62 5.76 13.97
C MET A 566 -25.39 5.52 14.84
N THR A 567 -25.57 5.49 16.16
CA THR A 567 -24.52 5.12 17.10
C THR A 567 -24.76 3.71 17.61
N MET A 568 -23.74 2.87 17.59
CA MET A 568 -23.82 1.49 18.07
C MET A 568 -22.63 1.15 18.98
N PRO A 569 -22.82 0.32 20.01
CA PRO A 569 -21.73 -0.07 20.89
C PRO A 569 -20.69 -0.90 20.13
N MET A 570 -19.41 -0.65 20.40
CA MET A 570 -18.29 -1.31 19.74
C MET A 570 -17.45 -2.08 20.76
N THR A 571 -17.01 -3.29 20.40
CA THR A 571 -16.05 -4.10 21.18
C THR A 571 -14.84 -4.44 20.30
N GLU A 572 -13.74 -4.92 20.89
CA GLU A 572 -12.52 -5.30 20.18
C GLU A 572 -12.75 -6.39 19.11
N THR A 573 -13.80 -7.20 19.26
CA THR A 573 -14.14 -8.30 18.36
C THR A 573 -15.20 -7.94 17.32
N THR A 574 -15.70 -6.70 17.28
CA THR A 574 -16.72 -6.29 16.32
C THR A 574 -16.21 -6.32 14.87
N LYS A 575 -16.91 -7.07 14.02
CA LYS A 575 -16.66 -7.15 12.58
C LYS A 575 -17.65 -6.31 11.80
N CYS A 576 -17.27 -5.93 10.58
CA CYS A 576 -18.13 -5.17 9.66
C CYS A 576 -19.50 -5.86 9.42
N ARG A 577 -19.52 -7.19 9.30
CA ARG A 577 -20.77 -7.96 9.14
C ARG A 577 -21.74 -7.80 10.31
N ASP A 578 -21.23 -7.68 11.53
CA ASP A 578 -22.07 -7.57 12.73
C ASP A 578 -22.74 -6.19 12.81
N VAL A 579 -22.02 -5.15 12.38
CA VAL A 579 -22.57 -3.79 12.17
C VAL A 579 -23.67 -3.81 11.12
N ILE A 580 -23.42 -4.38 9.94
CA ILE A 580 -24.41 -4.46 8.86
C ILE A 580 -25.67 -5.19 9.35
N ARG A 581 -25.50 -6.35 9.99
CA ARG A 581 -26.62 -7.12 10.55
C ARG A 581 -27.44 -6.32 11.55
N HIS A 582 -26.79 -5.59 12.45
CA HIS A 582 -27.48 -4.74 13.43
C HIS A 582 -28.30 -3.63 12.75
N LEU A 583 -27.71 -2.94 11.77
CA LEU A 583 -28.38 -1.87 11.02
C LEU A 583 -29.55 -2.39 10.19
N CYS A 584 -29.37 -3.52 9.47
CA CYS A 584 -30.44 -4.13 8.69
C CYS A 584 -31.61 -4.57 9.58
N LYS A 585 -31.32 -5.18 10.74
CA LYS A 585 -32.37 -5.58 11.69
C LYS A 585 -33.12 -4.39 12.28
N LYS A 586 -32.42 -3.29 12.60
CA LYS A 586 -33.05 -2.09 13.17
C LYS A 586 -33.95 -1.36 12.17
N HIS A 587 -33.55 -1.30 10.91
CA HIS A 587 -34.29 -0.59 9.85
C HIS A 587 -35.20 -1.49 9.01
N ALA A 588 -35.36 -2.77 9.39
CA ALA A 588 -36.12 -3.77 8.62
C ALA A 588 -35.71 -3.80 7.14
N LEU A 589 -34.39 -3.81 6.88
CA LEU A 589 -33.84 -3.93 5.53
C LEU A 589 -33.73 -5.40 5.16
N ASN A 590 -34.14 -5.72 3.93
CA ASN A 590 -34.07 -7.09 3.43
C ASN A 590 -32.65 -7.44 2.96
N ASN A 591 -32.30 -8.73 3.04
CA ASN A 591 -31.01 -9.30 2.64
C ASN A 591 -29.77 -8.56 3.16
N GLU A 592 -29.28 -8.94 4.34
CA GLU A 592 -28.03 -8.42 4.94
C GLU A 592 -26.82 -8.48 3.98
N THR A 593 -26.81 -9.42 3.02
CA THR A 593 -25.69 -9.58 2.06
C THR A 593 -25.63 -8.52 0.97
N GLU A 594 -26.73 -7.79 0.75
CA GLU A 594 -26.80 -6.73 -0.28
C GLU A 594 -26.22 -5.40 0.19
N TRP A 595 -26.13 -5.24 1.51
CA TRP A 595 -25.62 -4.05 2.17
C TRP A 595 -24.14 -4.21 2.51
N GLY A 596 -23.41 -3.10 2.43
CA GLY A 596 -22.00 -3.05 2.76
C GLY A 596 -21.64 -1.75 3.44
N LEU A 597 -20.59 -1.83 4.26
CA LEU A 597 -20.03 -0.69 4.96
C LEU A 597 -18.91 -0.09 4.10
N LEU A 598 -18.99 1.20 3.80
CA LEU A 598 -17.97 1.91 3.03
C LEU A 598 -17.32 3.00 3.87
N GLU A 599 -16.00 3.12 3.70
CA GLU A 599 -15.23 4.26 4.13
C GLU A 599 -15.22 5.29 3.01
N ILE A 600 -15.83 6.45 3.26
CA ILE A 600 -15.81 7.59 2.35
C ILE A 600 -14.87 8.63 2.90
N TRP A 601 -13.93 9.04 2.07
CA TRP A 601 -12.92 10.04 2.35
C TRP A 601 -13.11 11.23 1.44
N ASP A 602 -12.93 12.42 1.98
CA ASP A 602 -12.94 13.68 1.25
C ASP A 602 -11.71 13.88 0.34
N HIS A 603 -10.69 13.02 0.44
CA HIS A 603 -9.48 13.05 -0.39
C HIS A 603 -9.03 11.63 -0.76
N PRO A 604 -8.36 11.43 -1.92
CA PRO A 604 -7.76 10.16 -2.31
C PRO A 604 -6.58 9.75 -1.38
N GLY A 605 -6.90 9.32 -0.16
CA GLY A 605 -5.93 8.86 0.85
C GLY A 605 -5.79 7.34 0.92
N LEU A 606 -6.66 6.61 0.23
CA LEU A 606 -6.68 5.15 0.20
C LEU A 606 -5.64 4.59 -0.79
N PRO A 607 -5.18 3.33 -0.59
CA PRO A 607 -4.27 2.67 -1.52
C PRO A 607 -4.82 2.72 -2.96
N GLY A 608 -4.02 3.26 -3.89
CA GLY A 608 -4.41 3.39 -5.30
C GLY A 608 -5.12 4.70 -5.67
N GLY A 609 -5.19 5.67 -4.75
CA GLY A 609 -5.75 6.99 -5.01
C GLY A 609 -7.28 7.02 -4.97
N LEU A 610 -7.91 6.09 -4.25
CA LEU A 610 -9.36 6.02 -4.12
C LEU A 610 -9.85 6.98 -3.02
N SER A 611 -11.02 7.59 -3.23
CA SER A 611 -11.76 8.35 -2.20
C SER A 611 -12.75 7.48 -1.44
N GLU A 612 -13.03 6.27 -1.93
CA GLU A 612 -13.94 5.33 -1.30
C GLU A 612 -13.38 3.91 -1.28
N ARG A 613 -13.72 3.18 -0.21
CA ARG A 613 -13.38 1.76 -0.08
C ARG A 613 -14.50 1.01 0.62
N LYS A 614 -14.91 -0.11 0.03
CA LYS A 614 -15.75 -1.09 0.72
C LYS A 614 -14.93 -1.84 1.75
N LEU A 615 -15.45 -1.92 2.98
CA LEU A 615 -14.89 -2.75 4.03
C LEU A 615 -15.28 -4.21 3.81
N PRO A 616 -14.31 -5.14 3.79
CA PRO A 616 -14.56 -6.57 3.83
C PRO A 616 -15.39 -6.95 5.07
N ASN A 617 -16.37 -7.82 4.88
CA ASN A 617 -17.31 -8.22 5.93
C ASN A 617 -16.64 -8.84 7.18
N GLU A 618 -15.49 -9.49 7.01
CA GLU A 618 -14.74 -10.14 8.09
C GLU A 618 -13.63 -9.27 8.72
N GLU A 619 -13.45 -8.02 8.24
CA GLU A 619 -12.45 -7.09 8.79
C GLU A 619 -12.89 -6.60 10.18
N LEU A 620 -11.95 -6.60 11.14
CA LEU A 620 -12.13 -6.06 12.49
C LEU A 620 -12.03 -4.53 12.44
N LEU A 621 -13.05 -3.87 13.00
CA LEU A 621 -13.17 -2.41 12.91
C LEU A 621 -12.12 -1.69 13.77
N LEU A 622 -11.98 -2.09 15.04
CA LEU A 622 -11.14 -1.39 16.01
C LEU A 622 -9.65 -1.38 15.60
N ASP A 623 -9.11 -2.48 15.10
CA ASP A 623 -7.66 -2.58 14.85
C ASP A 623 -7.19 -2.00 13.52
N GLN A 624 -7.98 -2.11 12.46
CA GLN A 624 -7.54 -1.78 11.10
C GLN A 624 -8.15 -0.47 10.59
N THR A 625 -9.45 -0.28 10.75
CA THR A 625 -10.15 0.90 10.20
C THR A 625 -9.89 2.14 11.02
N THR A 626 -9.92 2.06 12.36
CA THR A 626 -9.59 3.21 13.22
C THR A 626 -8.13 3.62 13.07
N LEU A 627 -7.23 2.63 12.99
CA LEU A 627 -5.80 2.87 12.83
C LEU A 627 -5.50 3.49 11.46
N ALA A 628 -6.11 2.99 10.38
CA ALA A 628 -5.98 3.57 9.05
C ALA A 628 -6.55 5.00 8.99
N TRP A 629 -7.71 5.21 9.61
CA TRP A 629 -8.31 6.53 9.80
C TRP A 629 -7.37 7.51 10.48
N GLU A 630 -6.88 7.17 11.68
CA GLU A 630 -5.97 8.02 12.45
C GLU A 630 -4.68 8.32 11.67
N GLN A 631 -4.11 7.31 11.01
CA GLN A 631 -2.88 7.49 10.23
C GLN A 631 -3.08 8.46 9.06
N ALA A 632 -4.18 8.34 8.32
CA ALA A 632 -4.47 9.22 7.20
C ALA A 632 -4.88 10.62 7.67
N ALA A 633 -5.68 10.72 8.73
CA ALA A 633 -6.07 11.97 9.36
C ALA A 633 -4.83 12.75 9.83
N ARG A 634 -3.89 12.10 10.53
CA ARG A 634 -2.63 12.72 10.96
C ARG A 634 -1.72 13.08 9.79
N LYS A 635 -1.65 12.25 8.74
CA LYS A 635 -0.88 12.58 7.53
C LYS A 635 -1.39 13.85 6.85
N ARG A 636 -2.71 14.06 6.82
CA ARG A 636 -3.30 15.18 6.09
C ARG A 636 -3.53 16.43 6.93
N TYR A 637 -4.00 16.28 8.16
CA TYR A 637 -4.37 17.40 9.03
C TYR A 637 -3.36 17.65 10.16
N GLY A 638 -2.35 16.78 10.31
CA GLY A 638 -1.38 16.82 11.40
C GLY A 638 -1.95 16.29 12.71
N LEU A 639 -2.97 16.98 13.25
CA LEU A 639 -3.70 16.57 14.45
C LEU A 639 -5.09 16.03 14.12
N VAL A 640 -5.52 15.04 14.90
CA VAL A 640 -6.86 14.43 14.78
C VAL A 640 -7.97 15.42 15.15
N SER A 641 -7.69 16.36 16.06
CA SER A 641 -8.64 17.40 16.49
C SER A 641 -8.97 18.43 15.41
N LEU A 642 -8.11 18.57 14.39
CA LEU A 642 -8.30 19.51 13.28
C LEU A 642 -9.05 18.88 12.10
N VAL A 643 -9.46 17.62 12.21
CA VAL A 643 -10.15 16.89 11.14
C VAL A 643 -11.60 17.38 11.05
N PRO A 644 -12.07 17.89 9.90
CA PRO A 644 -13.47 18.23 9.70
C PRO A 644 -14.37 17.00 9.88
N MET A 645 -15.54 17.16 10.50
CA MET A 645 -16.53 16.09 10.70
C MET A 645 -16.94 15.38 9.40
N ASN A 646 -16.83 16.07 8.27
CA ASN A 646 -17.18 15.55 6.95
C ASN A 646 -16.01 14.88 6.21
N ALA A 647 -14.78 14.92 6.75
CA ALA A 647 -13.59 14.43 6.05
C ALA A 647 -13.56 12.89 5.94
N PHE A 648 -14.11 12.21 6.93
CA PHE A 648 -14.28 10.76 6.91
C PHE A 648 -15.71 10.43 7.28
N LYS A 649 -16.32 9.47 6.59
CA LYS A 649 -17.64 8.95 6.94
C LYS A 649 -17.65 7.45 6.72
N LEU A 650 -18.18 6.74 7.71
CA LEU A 650 -18.48 5.34 7.60
C LEU A 650 -19.96 5.22 7.20
N VAL A 651 -20.23 4.78 5.97
CA VAL A 651 -21.56 4.85 5.36
C VAL A 651 -22.08 3.47 5.03
N LEU A 652 -23.33 3.19 5.40
CA LEU A 652 -24.01 1.98 4.95
C LEU A 652 -24.59 2.22 3.55
N ARG A 653 -24.12 1.46 2.55
CA ARG A 653 -24.63 1.54 1.17
C ARG A 653 -25.09 0.18 0.67
N LYS A 654 -25.99 0.21 -0.30
CA LYS A 654 -26.35 -0.98 -1.07
C LYS A 654 -25.25 -1.25 -2.10
N VAL A 655 -24.55 -2.37 -1.93
CA VAL A 655 -23.39 -2.76 -2.74
C VAL A 655 -23.78 -3.72 -3.86
N THR A 656 -24.82 -4.52 -3.63
CA THR A 656 -25.37 -5.37 -4.69
C THR A 656 -26.88 -5.23 -4.70
N SER A 657 -27.46 -5.12 -5.88
CA SER A 657 -28.91 -4.95 -6.03
C SER A 657 -29.46 -6.04 -6.95
N LEU A 658 -29.96 -7.13 -6.36
CA LEU A 658 -30.63 -8.22 -7.08
C LEU A 658 -32.16 -7.97 -7.10
N LEU A 659 -32.87 -8.38 -8.16
CA LEU A 659 -34.34 -8.20 -8.35
C LEU A 659 -35.13 -9.49 -8.04
N PRO A 660 -36.44 -9.44 -7.71
CA PRO A 660 -37.22 -8.45 -6.96
C PRO A 660 -37.80 -9.12 -5.71
N GLN A 661 -37.09 -9.06 -4.58
CA GLN A 661 -37.76 -9.31 -3.30
C GLN A 661 -38.59 -8.06 -2.95
N ALA A 662 -39.69 -8.24 -2.22
CA ALA A 662 -40.50 -7.13 -1.74
C ALA A 662 -39.59 -6.17 -0.96
N ARG A 663 -39.35 -4.97 -1.47
CA ARG A 663 -38.53 -3.96 -0.78
C ARG A 663 -39.38 -3.26 0.25
N THR A 664 -38.81 -2.97 1.42
CA THR A 664 -39.52 -2.13 2.40
C THR A 664 -39.51 -0.66 1.94
N LYS A 665 -40.47 0.14 2.39
CA LYS A 665 -40.53 1.58 2.07
C LYS A 665 -39.21 2.29 2.43
N LYS A 666 -38.61 1.93 3.57
CA LYS A 666 -37.33 2.51 4.02
C LYS A 666 -36.16 2.08 3.13
N GLU A 667 -36.12 0.82 2.68
CA GLU A 667 -35.12 0.35 1.73
C GLU A 667 -35.19 1.09 0.39
N GLN A 668 -36.40 1.26 -0.18
CA GLN A 668 -36.60 2.03 -1.41
C GLN A 668 -36.15 3.48 -1.27
N HIS A 669 -36.47 4.12 -0.15
CA HIS A 669 -36.03 5.48 0.13
C HIS A 669 -34.49 5.60 0.24
N LEU A 670 -33.83 4.66 0.91
CA LEU A 670 -32.36 4.65 1.01
C LEU A 670 -31.68 4.39 -0.34
N GLU A 671 -32.24 3.49 -1.15
CA GLU A 671 -31.78 3.26 -2.53
C GLU A 671 -31.93 4.53 -3.38
N PHE A 672 -33.07 5.21 -3.28
CA PHE A 672 -33.30 6.48 -3.99
C PHE A 672 -32.29 7.56 -3.56
N CYS A 673 -32.09 7.76 -2.26
CA CYS A 673 -31.09 8.71 -1.75
C CYS A 673 -29.67 8.37 -2.24
N GLN A 674 -29.33 7.07 -2.27
CA GLN A 674 -28.06 6.60 -2.82
C GLN A 674 -27.93 6.92 -4.31
N ALA A 675 -28.95 6.61 -5.09
CA ALA A 675 -28.97 6.84 -6.53
C ALA A 675 -28.87 8.34 -6.87
N LEU A 676 -29.56 9.19 -6.12
CA LEU A 676 -29.50 10.65 -6.27
C LEU A 676 -28.11 11.18 -5.89
N ALA A 677 -27.52 10.71 -4.79
CA ALA A 677 -26.16 11.07 -4.41
C ALA A 677 -25.14 10.66 -5.49
N ASP A 678 -25.30 9.47 -6.07
CA ASP A 678 -24.43 8.97 -7.15
C ASP A 678 -24.54 9.81 -8.43
N LEU A 679 -25.75 10.26 -8.77
CA LEU A 679 -25.98 11.19 -9.88
C LEU A 679 -25.30 12.54 -9.62
N ARG A 680 -25.45 13.10 -8.41
CA ARG A 680 -24.87 14.39 -8.02
C ARG A 680 -23.34 14.37 -8.02
N GLU A 681 -22.75 13.27 -7.56
CA GLU A 681 -21.30 13.06 -7.58
C GLU A 681 -20.77 12.79 -9.01
N GLY A 682 -21.66 12.54 -9.99
CA GLY A 682 -21.28 12.29 -11.38
C GLY A 682 -20.64 10.92 -11.58
N ARG A 683 -21.03 9.92 -10.77
CA ARG A 683 -20.42 8.59 -10.80
C ARG A 683 -20.77 7.76 -12.02
N PHE A 684 -21.76 8.15 -12.81
CA PHE A 684 -22.03 7.50 -14.07
C PHE A 684 -22.12 8.50 -15.21
N THR A 685 -21.41 8.20 -16.29
CA THR A 685 -21.42 8.99 -17.52
C THR A 685 -22.59 8.54 -18.38
N VAL A 686 -23.58 9.42 -18.54
CA VAL A 686 -24.68 9.19 -19.47
C VAL A 686 -24.28 9.70 -20.85
N PRO A 687 -24.49 8.94 -21.94
CA PRO A 687 -24.14 9.38 -23.29
C PRO A 687 -24.92 10.64 -23.71
N ASP A 688 -26.19 10.75 -23.30
CA ASP A 688 -27.06 11.89 -23.59
C ASP A 688 -27.42 12.68 -22.33
N LYS A 689 -27.30 14.01 -22.40
CA LYS A 689 -27.67 14.91 -21.29
C LYS A 689 -29.18 14.95 -21.02
N THR A 690 -29.99 14.60 -22.01
CA THR A 690 -31.47 14.57 -21.91
C THR A 690 -31.93 13.62 -20.82
N GLU A 691 -31.31 12.45 -20.70
CA GLU A 691 -31.61 11.48 -19.65
C GLU A 691 -31.36 12.01 -18.23
N ILE A 692 -30.40 12.92 -18.04
CA ILE A 692 -30.15 13.54 -16.74
C ILE A 692 -31.29 14.47 -16.36
N TYR A 693 -31.85 15.22 -17.33
CA TYR A 693 -33.02 16.08 -17.08
C TYR A 693 -34.28 15.25 -16.80
N GLU A 694 -34.46 14.11 -17.49
CA GLU A 694 -35.57 13.18 -17.23
C GLU A 694 -35.45 12.52 -15.84
N LEU A 695 -34.24 12.17 -15.41
CA LEU A 695 -33.98 11.69 -14.04
C LEU A 695 -34.26 12.77 -13.00
N ALA A 696 -33.84 14.01 -13.25
CA ALA A 696 -34.14 15.13 -12.38
C ALA A 696 -35.66 15.37 -12.28
N ALA A 697 -36.39 15.29 -13.39
CA ALA A 697 -37.85 15.40 -13.43
C ALA A 697 -38.53 14.31 -12.58
N LEU A 698 -38.09 13.04 -12.66
CA LEU A 698 -38.61 11.97 -11.80
C LEU A 698 -38.33 12.21 -10.30
N ALA A 699 -37.16 12.74 -9.96
CA ALA A 699 -36.82 13.07 -8.58
C ALA A 699 -37.67 14.24 -8.03
N ILE A 700 -37.89 15.27 -8.85
CA ILE A 700 -38.78 16.40 -8.53
C ILE A 700 -40.23 15.92 -8.37
N PHE A 701 -40.72 15.06 -9.27
CA PHE A 701 -42.06 14.49 -9.17
C PHE A 701 -42.27 13.76 -7.84
N LYS A 702 -41.31 12.93 -7.42
CA LYS A 702 -41.35 12.29 -6.11
C LYS A 702 -41.43 13.31 -4.97
N ASP A 703 -40.55 14.31 -4.96
CA ASP A 703 -40.47 15.26 -3.84
C ASP A 703 -41.71 16.15 -3.74
N LEU A 704 -42.33 16.52 -4.88
CA LEU A 704 -43.61 17.24 -4.92
C LEU A 704 -44.75 16.34 -4.41
N HIS A 705 -44.86 15.13 -4.93
CA HIS A 705 -45.94 14.20 -4.59
C HIS A 705 -45.88 13.69 -3.14
N GLU A 706 -44.69 13.62 -2.51
CA GLU A 706 -44.57 13.31 -1.07
C GLU A 706 -45.05 14.46 -0.16
N GLY A 707 -45.13 15.69 -0.69
CA GLY A 707 -45.58 16.88 0.05
C GLY A 707 -47.07 17.20 -0.08
N MET A 708 -47.80 16.49 -0.94
CA MET A 708 -49.20 16.76 -1.28
C MET A 708 -50.18 15.87 -0.52
N SER A 709 -51.36 16.44 -0.21
CA SER A 709 -52.48 15.69 0.37
C SER A 709 -53.12 14.74 -0.64
N ASP A 710 -53.85 13.72 -0.18
CA ASP A 710 -54.47 12.71 -1.07
C ASP A 710 -55.46 13.33 -2.08
N GLU A 711 -56.07 14.47 -1.77
CA GLU A 711 -56.98 15.21 -2.68
C GLU A 711 -56.22 15.98 -3.78
N GLU A 712 -55.04 16.52 -3.47
CA GLU A 712 -54.20 17.25 -4.44
C GLU A 712 -53.49 16.29 -5.41
N GLN A 713 -53.33 15.01 -5.04
CA GLN A 713 -52.67 13.99 -5.87
C GLN A 713 -53.50 13.58 -7.10
N GLU A 714 -54.80 13.90 -7.14
CA GLU A 714 -55.67 13.63 -8.29
C GLU A 714 -55.60 14.73 -9.38
N GLU A 715 -55.00 15.89 -9.08
CA GLU A 715 -54.84 16.99 -10.05
C GLU A 715 -53.62 16.77 -10.97
N GLU A 716 -53.74 17.19 -12.24
CA GLU A 716 -52.65 17.06 -13.22
C GLU A 716 -51.50 18.03 -12.87
N LEU A 717 -50.44 17.49 -12.28
CA LEU A 717 -49.24 18.24 -11.90
C LEU A 717 -48.51 18.79 -13.13
N LEU A 718 -48.52 20.11 -13.30
CA LEU A 718 -47.75 20.85 -14.29
C LEU A 718 -46.79 21.82 -13.60
N LEU A 719 -45.55 21.88 -14.09
CA LEU A 719 -44.55 22.83 -13.61
C LEU A 719 -44.43 24.01 -14.58
N GLU A 720 -44.28 25.22 -14.01
CA GLU A 720 -43.98 26.44 -14.75
C GLU A 720 -42.47 26.73 -14.78
N GLU A 721 -42.00 27.35 -15.86
CA GLU A 721 -40.60 27.77 -16.01
C GLU A 721 -40.20 28.82 -14.95
N GLY A 722 -39.01 28.66 -14.37
CA GLY A 722 -38.38 29.57 -13.41
C GLY A 722 -38.49 29.15 -11.95
N GLN A 723 -39.38 28.22 -11.61
CA GLN A 723 -39.66 27.82 -10.22
C GLN A 723 -38.55 26.96 -9.59
N LEU A 724 -37.77 26.20 -10.38
CA LEU A 724 -36.80 25.23 -9.87
C LEU A 724 -35.37 25.78 -9.76
N THR A 725 -35.11 26.98 -10.28
CA THR A 725 -33.76 27.58 -10.40
C THR A 725 -32.93 27.55 -9.11
N ALA A 726 -33.56 27.74 -7.94
CA ALA A 726 -32.89 27.66 -6.63
C ALA A 726 -32.58 26.22 -6.17
N GLN A 727 -33.39 25.25 -6.59
CA GLN A 727 -33.33 23.86 -6.15
C GLN A 727 -32.55 22.93 -7.10
N LEU A 728 -32.15 23.42 -8.29
CA LEU A 728 -31.41 22.63 -9.29
C LEU A 728 -30.15 21.94 -8.72
N HIS A 729 -29.49 22.55 -7.73
CA HIS A 729 -28.29 21.99 -7.09
C HIS A 729 -28.54 20.68 -6.29
N HIS A 730 -29.80 20.36 -5.98
CA HIS A 730 -30.20 19.11 -5.35
C HIS A 730 -30.37 17.97 -6.35
N TYR A 731 -30.72 18.25 -7.61
CA TYR A 731 -31.08 17.23 -8.61
C TYR A 731 -30.04 17.05 -9.71
N LEU A 732 -29.19 18.06 -9.97
CA LEU A 732 -28.19 18.02 -11.04
C LEU A 732 -26.76 17.70 -10.53
N PRO A 733 -25.87 17.23 -11.43
CA PRO A 733 -24.48 16.92 -11.09
C PRO A 733 -23.65 18.12 -10.61
N ASN A 734 -22.90 17.94 -9.51
CA ASN A 734 -22.08 19.00 -8.89
C ASN A 734 -20.99 19.56 -9.84
N HIS A 735 -20.46 18.73 -10.74
CA HIS A 735 -19.43 19.14 -11.69
C HIS A 735 -19.96 20.12 -12.76
N TRP A 736 -21.28 20.14 -13.03
CA TRP A 736 -21.88 21.14 -13.92
C TRP A 736 -21.85 22.52 -13.28
N PHE A 737 -22.12 22.62 -11.97
CA PHE A 737 -22.04 23.87 -11.23
C PHE A 737 -20.60 24.39 -11.09
N LYS A 738 -19.63 23.51 -10.82
CA LYS A 738 -18.20 23.91 -10.83
C LYS A 738 -17.75 24.46 -12.19
N ALA A 739 -18.23 23.89 -13.29
CA ALA A 739 -17.95 24.40 -14.62
C ALA A 739 -18.68 25.74 -14.91
N LEU A 740 -19.83 25.96 -14.27
CA LEU A 740 -20.63 27.18 -14.38
C LEU A 740 -20.01 28.34 -13.58
N GLU A 741 -19.41 28.08 -12.41
CA GLU A 741 -18.66 29.06 -11.61
C GLU A 741 -17.53 29.74 -12.39
N MET A 742 -16.93 29.03 -13.36
CA MET A 742 -15.86 29.55 -14.23
C MET A 742 -16.38 30.51 -15.33
N LYS A 743 -17.69 30.64 -15.53
CA LYS A 743 -18.31 31.52 -16.54
C LYS A 743 -18.69 32.88 -15.94
N ARG A 744 -18.89 33.90 -16.80
CA ARG A 744 -19.38 35.24 -16.39
C ARG A 744 -20.81 35.15 -15.83
N GLY A 745 -21.14 35.96 -14.83
CA GLY A 745 -22.43 35.91 -14.10
C GLY A 745 -23.70 36.01 -14.95
N ALA A 746 -23.69 36.75 -16.07
CA ALA A 746 -24.84 36.78 -17.00
C ALA A 746 -25.06 35.43 -17.71
N LEU A 747 -23.96 34.77 -18.13
CA LEU A 747 -24.01 33.45 -18.74
C LEU A 747 -24.41 32.37 -17.72
N GLN A 748 -24.06 32.56 -16.45
CA GLN A 748 -24.48 31.67 -15.36
C GLN A 748 -25.99 31.66 -15.21
N LYS A 749 -26.62 32.84 -15.13
CA LYS A 749 -28.09 32.97 -15.03
C LYS A 749 -28.81 32.42 -16.25
N GLN A 750 -28.29 32.68 -17.45
CA GLN A 750 -28.88 32.15 -18.69
C GLN A 750 -28.84 30.61 -18.70
N GLN A 751 -27.70 30.00 -18.37
CA GLN A 751 -27.58 28.55 -18.36
C GLN A 751 -28.43 27.87 -17.28
N LEU A 752 -28.62 28.50 -16.12
CA LEU A 752 -29.54 28.00 -15.10
C LEU A 752 -30.99 28.03 -15.59
N SER A 753 -31.39 29.10 -16.28
CA SER A 753 -32.71 29.21 -16.92
C SER A 753 -32.89 28.16 -18.02
N ASP A 754 -31.86 27.91 -18.84
CA ASP A 754 -31.91 26.89 -19.89
C ASP A 754 -32.10 25.48 -19.29
N TRP A 755 -31.41 25.16 -18.19
CA TRP A 755 -31.55 23.87 -17.51
C TRP A 755 -32.93 23.70 -16.88
N ASP A 756 -33.45 24.76 -16.26
CA ASP A 756 -34.79 24.79 -15.68
C ASP A 756 -35.86 24.48 -16.74
N ALA A 757 -35.85 25.21 -17.86
CA ALA A 757 -36.79 25.01 -18.96
C ALA A 757 -36.75 23.57 -19.53
N LEU A 758 -35.55 22.99 -19.68
CA LEU A 758 -35.39 21.61 -20.18
C LEU A 758 -35.90 20.55 -19.19
N ILE A 759 -35.78 20.79 -17.88
CA ILE A 759 -36.31 19.91 -16.84
C ILE A 759 -37.82 20.02 -16.78
N VAL A 760 -38.37 21.25 -16.82
CA VAL A 760 -39.82 21.49 -16.84
C VAL A 760 -40.45 20.84 -18.08
N HIS A 761 -39.83 20.98 -19.25
CA HIS A 761 -40.28 20.29 -20.47
C HIS A 761 -40.27 18.76 -20.28
N SER A 762 -39.16 18.21 -19.78
CA SER A 762 -39.05 16.76 -19.52
C SER A 762 -40.08 16.28 -18.48
N PHE A 763 -40.36 17.08 -17.45
CA PHE A 763 -41.35 16.78 -16.42
C PHE A 763 -42.75 16.70 -17.02
N ASN A 764 -43.18 17.76 -17.71
CA ASN A 764 -44.51 17.82 -18.32
C ASN A 764 -44.68 16.73 -19.39
N GLU A 765 -43.61 16.34 -20.10
CA GLU A 765 -43.67 15.24 -21.06
C GLU A 765 -43.77 13.86 -20.39
N LEU A 766 -43.10 13.67 -19.25
CA LEU A 766 -43.14 12.42 -18.47
C LEU A 766 -44.41 12.26 -17.64
N THR A 767 -45.19 13.33 -17.40
CA THR A 767 -46.47 13.28 -16.68
C THR A 767 -47.68 13.10 -17.61
N ARG A 768 -47.62 13.53 -18.87
CA ARG A 768 -48.68 13.31 -19.89
C ARG A 768 -49.15 11.86 -19.96
N SER A 769 -50.42 11.60 -20.27
CA SER A 769 -51.00 10.25 -20.36
C SER A 769 -50.35 9.35 -21.43
N GLU A 770 -50.07 9.87 -22.62
CA GLU A 770 -49.46 9.13 -23.74
C GLU A 770 -48.04 9.63 -24.07
N LEU A 771 -47.09 8.70 -24.13
CA LEU A 771 -45.71 8.97 -24.57
C LEU A 771 -45.61 8.67 -26.08
N VAL A 772 -45.15 9.65 -26.87
CA VAL A 772 -44.97 9.47 -28.32
C VAL A 772 -43.80 8.50 -28.57
N GLU A 773 -44.09 7.39 -29.26
CA GLU A 773 -43.06 6.41 -29.63
C GLU A 773 -42.13 6.98 -30.71
N SER A 774 -40.83 6.96 -30.43
CA SER A 774 -39.78 7.29 -31.40
C SER A 774 -38.70 6.23 -31.41
N GLU A 775 -38.07 5.98 -32.55
CA GLU A 775 -36.96 5.00 -32.65
C GLU A 775 -35.77 5.36 -31.75
N SER A 776 -35.66 6.63 -31.34
CA SER A 776 -34.62 7.18 -30.46
C SER A 776 -35.09 7.47 -29.03
N MET A 777 -36.05 6.72 -28.48
CA MET A 777 -36.45 6.90 -27.07
C MET A 777 -35.30 6.62 -26.10
N SER A 778 -35.10 7.53 -25.15
CA SER A 778 -34.13 7.41 -24.05
C SER A 778 -34.40 6.18 -23.18
N GLN A 779 -33.40 5.71 -22.43
CA GLN A 779 -33.60 4.57 -21.53
C GLN A 779 -34.59 4.88 -20.40
N VAL A 780 -34.63 6.13 -19.92
CA VAL A 780 -35.58 6.56 -18.88
C VAL A 780 -37.00 6.49 -19.41
N ARG A 781 -37.27 7.03 -20.61
CA ARG A 781 -38.60 7.00 -21.22
C ARG A 781 -39.10 5.58 -21.44
N ARG A 782 -38.24 4.66 -21.90
CA ARG A 782 -38.60 3.24 -22.05
C ARG A 782 -38.98 2.59 -20.72
N ILE A 783 -38.29 2.93 -19.64
CA ILE A 783 -38.61 2.44 -18.29
C ILE A 783 -39.94 3.01 -17.83
N VAL A 784 -40.16 4.32 -17.99
CA VAL A 784 -41.42 4.98 -17.60
C VAL A 784 -42.60 4.38 -18.38
N GLN A 785 -42.48 4.20 -19.69
CA GLN A 785 -43.50 3.57 -20.53
C GLN A 785 -43.80 2.14 -20.07
N ALA A 786 -42.76 1.32 -19.83
CA ALA A 786 -42.93 -0.06 -19.38
C ALA A 786 -43.64 -0.14 -18.01
N PHE A 787 -43.31 0.74 -17.08
CA PHE A 787 -43.98 0.79 -15.76
C PHE A 787 -45.41 1.30 -15.85
N ARG A 788 -45.73 2.22 -16.77
CA ARG A 788 -47.10 2.70 -16.97
C ARG A 788 -48.04 1.64 -17.49
N MET A 789 -47.53 0.70 -18.28
CA MET A 789 -48.30 -0.50 -18.66
C MET A 789 -48.63 -1.38 -17.44
N GLU A 790 -47.89 -1.27 -16.33
CA GLU A 790 -48.11 -2.05 -15.10
C GLU A 790 -48.91 -1.28 -14.03
N THR A 791 -48.65 0.02 -13.84
CA THR A 791 -49.20 0.85 -12.75
C THR A 791 -49.19 2.35 -13.10
N GLU A 792 -50.14 3.12 -12.54
CA GLU A 792 -50.14 4.60 -12.61
C GLU A 792 -48.90 5.22 -11.95
N LEU A 793 -48.56 6.44 -12.38
CA LEU A 793 -47.38 7.17 -11.90
C LEU A 793 -47.65 7.77 -10.51
N ASN A 794 -47.11 7.14 -9.47
CA ASN A 794 -47.11 7.66 -8.10
C ASN A 794 -45.67 7.86 -7.58
N SER A 795 -45.50 8.45 -6.39
CA SER A 795 -44.18 8.69 -5.80
C SER A 795 -43.33 7.41 -5.68
N VAL A 796 -43.94 6.27 -5.34
CA VAL A 796 -43.27 4.97 -5.23
C VAL A 796 -42.84 4.45 -6.61
N ALA A 797 -43.66 4.61 -7.64
CA ALA A 797 -43.35 4.24 -9.00
C ALA A 797 -42.22 5.13 -9.54
N ALA A 798 -42.25 6.43 -9.30
CA ALA A 798 -41.20 7.37 -9.68
C ALA A 798 -39.85 7.01 -9.02
N THR A 799 -39.84 6.70 -7.71
CA THR A 799 -38.60 6.21 -7.05
C THR A 799 -38.09 4.92 -7.68
N ARG A 800 -38.98 3.98 -7.99
CA ARG A 800 -38.61 2.70 -8.59
C ARG A 800 -38.05 2.87 -10.00
N MET A 801 -38.69 3.69 -10.84
CA MET A 801 -38.23 4.02 -12.19
C MET A 801 -36.83 4.66 -12.14
N PHE A 802 -36.63 5.62 -11.22
CA PHE A 802 -35.33 6.27 -11.00
C PHE A 802 -34.25 5.24 -10.61
N ILE A 803 -34.54 4.38 -9.64
CA ILE A 803 -33.60 3.34 -9.18
C ILE A 803 -33.28 2.33 -10.29
N GLU A 804 -34.28 1.86 -11.05
CA GLU A 804 -34.05 0.90 -12.14
C GLU A 804 -33.15 1.48 -13.23
N ARG A 805 -33.32 2.76 -13.61
CA ARG A 805 -32.41 3.42 -14.56
C ARG A 805 -31.00 3.52 -14.01
N VAL A 806 -30.83 4.01 -12.78
CA VAL A 806 -29.52 4.22 -12.18
C VAL A 806 -28.79 2.90 -11.93
N ARG A 807 -29.50 1.81 -11.66
CA ARG A 807 -28.92 0.46 -11.49
C ARG A 807 -28.20 -0.07 -12.74
N LEU A 808 -28.66 0.32 -13.93
CA LEU A 808 -27.98 -0.06 -15.18
C LEU A 808 -26.63 0.65 -15.34
N ALA A 809 -26.37 1.69 -14.54
CA ALA A 809 -25.14 2.43 -14.62
C ALA A 809 -23.95 1.67 -13.97
N PRO A 810 -22.75 1.69 -14.57
CA PRO A 810 -21.61 0.87 -14.14
C PRO A 810 -21.17 1.01 -12.67
N LEU A 811 -21.16 2.22 -12.12
CA LEU A 811 -20.63 2.51 -10.77
C LEU A 811 -21.72 2.58 -9.69
N CYS A 812 -22.98 2.45 -10.07
CA CYS A 812 -24.11 2.53 -9.16
C CYS A 812 -24.56 1.13 -8.74
N PHE A 813 -24.92 0.98 -7.46
CA PHE A 813 -25.35 -0.30 -6.87
C PHE A 813 -24.43 -1.49 -7.22
N SER A 814 -23.13 -1.22 -7.30
CA SER A 814 -22.16 -2.14 -7.87
C SER A 814 -21.09 -2.57 -6.86
N ALA A 815 -20.65 -3.82 -7.01
CA ALA A 815 -19.58 -4.38 -6.20
C ALA A 815 -18.23 -4.08 -6.87
N GLN A 816 -17.38 -3.35 -6.14
CA GLN A 816 -16.07 -2.91 -6.61
C GLN A 816 -14.96 -3.83 -6.07
N PHE A 817 -14.07 -4.27 -6.97
CA PHE A 817 -12.98 -5.20 -6.69
C PHE A 817 -11.67 -4.72 -7.28
N VAL A 818 -10.63 -4.64 -6.47
CA VAL A 818 -9.28 -4.35 -6.98
C VAL A 818 -8.63 -5.66 -7.43
N ALA A 819 -8.18 -5.73 -8.68
CA ALA A 819 -7.56 -6.92 -9.26
C ALA A 819 -6.40 -6.60 -10.20
N GLU A 820 -5.52 -7.57 -10.39
CA GLU A 820 -4.45 -7.50 -11.38
C GLU A 820 -4.85 -8.29 -12.64
N MET A 821 -5.16 -7.58 -13.73
CA MET A 821 -5.49 -8.17 -15.02
C MET A 821 -4.23 -8.57 -15.78
N TRP A 822 -4.19 -9.81 -16.26
CA TRP A 822 -3.13 -10.30 -17.13
C TRP A 822 -3.49 -10.03 -18.59
N SER A 823 -2.81 -9.07 -19.20
CA SER A 823 -2.74 -8.96 -20.66
C SER A 823 -1.49 -9.68 -21.18
N VAL A 824 -1.45 -10.01 -22.47
CA VAL A 824 -0.35 -10.76 -23.11
C VAL A 824 1.01 -10.10 -22.84
N ASP A 825 1.04 -8.76 -22.77
CA ASP A 825 2.28 -8.00 -22.67
C ASP A 825 2.54 -7.39 -21.28
N LYS A 826 1.50 -7.20 -20.44
CA LYS A 826 1.59 -6.46 -19.17
C LYS A 826 0.55 -6.92 -18.13
N ILE A 827 0.92 -6.80 -16.86
CA ILE A 827 -0.01 -6.89 -15.73
C ILE A 827 -0.51 -5.48 -15.41
N LEU A 828 -1.83 -5.29 -15.49
CA LEU A 828 -2.48 -4.02 -15.21
C LEU A 828 -3.29 -4.13 -13.93
N LYS A 829 -3.06 -3.22 -12.98
CA LYS A 829 -3.96 -3.05 -11.85
C LYS A 829 -5.23 -2.37 -12.35
N VAL A 830 -6.36 -3.03 -12.17
CA VAL A 830 -7.68 -2.58 -12.60
C VAL A 830 -8.67 -2.64 -11.44
N LEU A 831 -9.69 -1.79 -11.52
CA LEU A 831 -10.87 -1.85 -10.67
C LEU A 831 -11.97 -2.56 -11.47
N LEU A 832 -12.36 -3.75 -11.02
CA LEU A 832 -13.45 -4.52 -11.59
C LEU A 832 -14.73 -4.17 -10.87
N VAL A 833 -15.77 -3.86 -11.62
CA VAL A 833 -17.06 -3.45 -11.09
C VAL A 833 -18.13 -4.37 -11.65
N ILE A 834 -18.87 -5.03 -10.77
CA ILE A 834 -19.94 -5.97 -11.14
C ILE A 834 -21.26 -5.39 -10.67
N ASN A 835 -22.20 -5.20 -11.60
CA ASN A 835 -23.55 -4.71 -11.34
C ASN A 835 -24.58 -5.55 -12.12
N TYR A 836 -25.83 -5.10 -12.14
CA TYR A 836 -26.89 -5.73 -12.93
C TYR A 836 -26.68 -5.60 -14.44
N GLY A 837 -26.00 -4.54 -14.90
CA GLY A 837 -25.64 -4.35 -16.30
C GLY A 837 -24.60 -5.34 -16.81
N GLY A 838 -23.65 -5.75 -15.97
CA GLY A 838 -22.62 -6.71 -16.32
C GLY A 838 -21.31 -6.52 -15.57
N LEU A 839 -20.21 -6.78 -16.27
CA LEU A 839 -18.84 -6.59 -15.80
C LEU A 839 -18.23 -5.36 -16.45
N HIS A 840 -17.81 -4.40 -15.62
CA HIS A 840 -17.12 -3.20 -16.06
C HIS A 840 -15.67 -3.20 -15.55
N ILE A 841 -14.74 -2.78 -16.41
CA ILE A 841 -13.31 -2.74 -16.09
C ILE A 841 -12.85 -1.28 -16.10
N TYR A 842 -12.30 -0.83 -15.00
CA TYR A 842 -11.77 0.52 -14.81
C TYR A 842 -10.27 0.51 -14.60
N ARG A 843 -9.61 1.58 -15.04
CA ARG A 843 -8.23 1.88 -14.66
C ARG A 843 -8.22 2.52 -13.26
N LEU A 844 -7.33 2.05 -12.39
CA LEU A 844 -7.11 2.65 -11.07
C LEU A 844 -6.50 4.05 -11.18
N GLY A 845 -7.06 5.00 -10.45
CA GLY A 845 -6.66 6.40 -10.35
C GLY A 845 -7.69 7.20 -9.54
N PRO A 846 -7.44 8.50 -9.29
CA PRO A 846 -8.36 9.38 -8.55
C PRO A 846 -9.73 9.51 -9.24
N ASN A 847 -9.75 9.47 -10.58
CA ASN A 847 -10.96 9.33 -11.37
C ASN A 847 -10.87 8.01 -12.16
N PRO A 848 -11.66 6.98 -11.81
CA PRO A 848 -11.59 5.69 -12.49
C PRO A 848 -12.06 5.84 -13.94
N LEU A 849 -11.18 5.56 -14.90
CA LEU A 849 -11.51 5.60 -16.33
C LEU A 849 -12.05 4.25 -16.78
N LEU A 850 -13.25 4.22 -17.36
CA LEU A 850 -13.87 3.01 -17.90
C LEU A 850 -13.06 2.53 -19.13
N LEU A 851 -12.51 1.32 -19.05
CA LEU A 851 -11.76 0.67 -20.14
C LEU A 851 -12.69 -0.15 -21.03
N SER A 852 -13.54 -0.97 -20.42
CA SER A 852 -14.48 -1.84 -21.14
C SER A 852 -15.68 -2.23 -20.29
N THR A 853 -16.80 -2.49 -20.96
CA THR A 853 -18.06 -2.98 -20.39
C THR A 853 -18.45 -4.27 -21.10
N PHE A 854 -18.84 -5.28 -20.34
CA PHE A 854 -19.29 -6.57 -20.82
C PHE A 854 -20.64 -6.93 -20.20
N ASP A 855 -21.70 -6.85 -20.99
CA ASP A 855 -23.04 -7.23 -20.53
C ASP A 855 -23.13 -8.74 -20.32
N PHE A 856 -24.10 -9.21 -19.52
CA PHE A 856 -24.28 -10.65 -19.27
C PHE A 856 -24.53 -11.48 -20.55
N ASN A 857 -25.02 -10.87 -21.63
CA ASN A 857 -25.15 -11.52 -22.94
C ASN A 857 -23.80 -11.85 -23.61
N THR A 858 -22.73 -11.14 -23.24
CA THR A 858 -21.36 -11.34 -23.77
C THR A 858 -20.54 -12.30 -22.89
N LEU A 859 -20.93 -12.47 -21.63
CA LEU A 859 -20.24 -13.32 -20.66
C LEU A 859 -20.68 -14.78 -20.80
N VAL A 860 -19.77 -15.67 -21.17
CA VAL A 860 -20.11 -17.09 -21.43
C VAL A 860 -19.92 -17.96 -20.19
N SER A 861 -18.80 -17.81 -19.50
CA SER A 861 -18.49 -18.58 -18.30
C SER A 861 -17.42 -17.91 -17.46
N TRP A 862 -17.49 -18.10 -16.15
CA TRP A 862 -16.53 -17.60 -15.18
C TRP A 862 -16.13 -18.72 -14.20
N GLN A 863 -14.83 -18.85 -13.96
CA GLN A 863 -14.25 -19.85 -13.07
C GLN A 863 -13.29 -19.17 -12.09
N SER A 864 -13.35 -19.56 -10.82
CA SER A 864 -12.39 -19.14 -9.80
C SER A 864 -11.51 -20.33 -9.41
N MET A 865 -10.21 -20.10 -9.35
CA MET A 865 -9.19 -21.01 -8.84
C MET A 865 -8.36 -20.25 -7.79
N ASN A 866 -8.71 -20.40 -6.51
CA ASN A 866 -8.07 -19.70 -5.38
C ASN A 866 -8.05 -18.17 -5.55
N ASP A 867 -6.93 -17.60 -5.98
CA ASP A 867 -6.74 -16.16 -6.16
C ASP A 867 -6.88 -15.72 -7.63
N MET A 868 -7.28 -16.61 -8.54
CA MET A 868 -7.41 -16.31 -9.97
C MET A 868 -8.86 -16.45 -10.44
N LEU A 869 -9.39 -15.41 -11.07
CA LEU A 869 -10.67 -15.41 -11.78
C LEU A 869 -10.42 -15.45 -13.29
N ILE A 870 -11.03 -16.42 -13.97
CA ILE A 870 -10.98 -16.55 -15.43
C ILE A 870 -12.39 -16.33 -15.98
N ILE A 871 -12.54 -15.39 -16.91
CA ILE A 871 -13.81 -15.06 -17.54
C ILE A 871 -13.68 -15.25 -19.05
N ASN A 872 -14.53 -16.10 -19.62
CA ASN A 872 -14.61 -16.31 -21.07
C ASN A 872 -15.70 -15.38 -21.64
N ILE A 873 -15.31 -14.54 -22.60
CA ILE A 873 -16.18 -13.55 -23.22
C ILE A 873 -16.34 -13.80 -24.72
N ILE A 874 -17.51 -13.46 -25.25
CA ILE A 874 -17.80 -13.36 -26.68
C ILE A 874 -18.24 -11.93 -26.97
N TYR A 875 -17.53 -11.26 -27.88
CA TYR A 875 -17.87 -9.89 -28.27
C TYR A 875 -17.76 -9.70 -29.79
N THR A 876 -18.48 -8.70 -30.30
CA THR A 876 -18.38 -8.21 -31.68
C THR A 876 -17.75 -6.82 -31.65
N THR A 877 -16.77 -6.58 -32.51
CA THR A 877 -16.19 -5.22 -32.61
C THR A 877 -17.01 -4.41 -33.59
N LYS A 878 -17.03 -3.07 -33.43
CA LYS A 878 -17.76 -2.18 -34.35
C LYS A 878 -17.33 -2.32 -35.82
N PHE A 879 -16.15 -2.89 -36.08
CA PHE A 879 -15.55 -3.02 -37.40
C PHE A 879 -15.59 -4.44 -37.98
N GLU A 880 -15.87 -5.47 -37.17
CA GLU A 880 -15.92 -6.87 -37.61
C GLU A 880 -17.24 -7.53 -37.21
N VAL A 881 -17.95 -8.08 -38.20
CA VAL A 881 -19.20 -8.81 -38.02
C VAL A 881 -18.97 -10.16 -37.29
N THR A 882 -17.74 -10.65 -37.24
CA THR A 882 -17.40 -11.96 -36.64
C THR A 882 -17.30 -11.89 -35.10
N LYS A 883 -17.98 -12.82 -34.43
CA LYS A 883 -17.92 -12.98 -32.97
C LYS A 883 -16.52 -13.50 -32.55
N ARG A 884 -15.76 -12.72 -31.78
CA ARG A 884 -14.47 -13.12 -31.22
C ARG A 884 -14.64 -13.72 -29.83
N ARG A 885 -13.78 -14.70 -29.48
CA ARG A 885 -13.74 -15.37 -28.17
C ARG A 885 -12.44 -15.04 -27.46
N GLU A 886 -12.54 -14.49 -26.26
CA GLU A 886 -11.37 -14.16 -25.44
C GLU A 886 -11.50 -14.68 -24.01
N LYS A 887 -10.33 -14.84 -23.36
CA LYS A 887 -10.22 -15.28 -21.97
C LYS A 887 -9.52 -14.21 -21.14
N LEU A 888 -10.29 -13.52 -20.31
CA LEU A 888 -9.78 -12.55 -19.35
C LEU A 888 -9.32 -13.27 -18.08
N ARG A 889 -8.17 -12.88 -17.54
CA ARG A 889 -7.59 -13.46 -16.32
C ARG A 889 -7.30 -12.35 -15.32
N PHE A 890 -7.83 -12.49 -14.12
CA PHE A 890 -7.68 -11.54 -13.03
C PHE A 890 -7.12 -12.23 -11.80
N LEU A 891 -6.11 -11.62 -11.18
CA LEU A 891 -5.55 -12.06 -9.91
C LEU A 891 -6.13 -11.20 -8.78
N THR A 892 -6.86 -11.82 -7.86
CA THR A 892 -7.51 -11.20 -6.71
C THR A 892 -7.79 -12.24 -5.62
N ARG A 893 -7.62 -11.83 -4.34
CA ARG A 893 -7.96 -12.68 -3.18
C ARG A 893 -9.46 -12.92 -3.04
N GLU A 894 -10.28 -12.09 -3.67
CA GLU A 894 -11.74 -12.15 -3.60
C GLU A 894 -12.35 -12.86 -4.82
N SER A 895 -11.57 -13.70 -5.52
CA SER A 895 -12.00 -14.32 -6.77
C SER A 895 -13.26 -15.20 -6.60
N ILE A 896 -13.39 -15.86 -5.44
CA ILE A 896 -14.57 -16.67 -5.09
C ILE A 896 -15.79 -15.77 -4.93
N HIS A 897 -15.64 -14.63 -4.25
CA HIS A 897 -16.75 -13.69 -4.04
C HIS A 897 -17.21 -13.11 -5.38
N MET A 898 -16.29 -12.70 -6.24
CA MET A 898 -16.61 -12.23 -7.59
C MET A 898 -17.36 -13.28 -8.41
N LYS A 899 -16.91 -14.54 -8.38
CA LYS A 899 -17.60 -15.65 -9.07
C LYS A 899 -19.04 -15.79 -8.56
N THR A 900 -19.25 -15.76 -7.24
CA THR A 900 -20.59 -15.89 -6.65
C THR A 900 -21.51 -14.74 -7.04
N LEU A 901 -20.98 -13.51 -7.14
CA LEU A 901 -21.76 -12.34 -7.56
C LEU A 901 -22.16 -12.42 -9.03
N LEU A 902 -21.22 -12.77 -9.92
CA LEU A 902 -21.52 -12.97 -11.34
C LEU A 902 -22.60 -14.02 -11.55
N SER A 903 -22.55 -15.13 -10.79
CA SER A 903 -23.58 -16.17 -10.82
C SER A 903 -24.95 -15.65 -10.37
N LYS A 904 -25.03 -14.94 -9.25
CA LYS A 904 -26.29 -14.39 -8.74
C LYS A 904 -26.92 -13.38 -9.70
N TYR A 905 -26.12 -12.48 -10.26
CA TYR A 905 -26.63 -11.50 -11.24
C TYR A 905 -27.07 -12.18 -12.54
N ALA A 906 -26.31 -13.16 -13.04
CA ALA A 906 -26.71 -13.91 -14.23
C ALA A 906 -28.03 -14.67 -14.03
N GLU A 907 -28.23 -15.31 -12.88
CA GLU A 907 -29.51 -15.96 -12.53
C GLU A 907 -30.66 -14.95 -12.47
N ALA A 908 -30.46 -13.78 -11.86
CA ALA A 908 -31.47 -12.74 -11.77
C ALA A 908 -31.84 -12.16 -13.16
N VAL A 909 -30.85 -11.89 -14.01
CA VAL A 909 -31.06 -11.40 -15.39
C VAL A 909 -31.79 -12.46 -16.22
N LEU A 910 -31.41 -13.73 -16.11
CA LEU A 910 -32.09 -14.83 -16.80
C LEU A 910 -33.54 -14.99 -16.34
N ALA A 911 -33.80 -14.89 -15.04
CA ALA A 911 -35.16 -14.96 -14.50
C ALA A 911 -36.04 -13.82 -15.02
N ASP A 912 -35.51 -12.59 -15.10
CA ASP A 912 -36.25 -11.44 -15.64
C ASP A 912 -36.52 -11.60 -17.15
N LEU A 913 -35.55 -12.08 -17.92
CA LEU A 913 -35.73 -12.36 -19.35
C LEU A 913 -36.82 -13.43 -19.58
N ILE A 914 -36.82 -14.50 -18.78
CA ILE A 914 -37.86 -15.54 -18.85
C ILE A 914 -39.24 -14.95 -18.51
N LYS A 915 -39.32 -14.08 -17.49
CA LYS A 915 -40.57 -13.42 -17.11
C LYS A 915 -41.12 -12.58 -18.28
N ARG A 916 -40.27 -11.76 -18.92
CA ARG A 916 -40.67 -10.93 -20.07
C ARG A 916 -41.07 -11.75 -21.28
N MET A 917 -40.38 -12.87 -21.55
CA MET A 917 -40.77 -13.78 -22.63
C MET A 917 -42.17 -14.35 -22.40
N LYS A 918 -42.48 -14.80 -21.18
CA LYS A 918 -43.82 -15.29 -20.83
C LYS A 918 -44.90 -14.22 -20.94
N GLN A 919 -44.61 -12.99 -20.53
CA GLN A 919 -45.55 -11.87 -20.66
C GLN A 919 -45.85 -11.56 -22.13
N ARG A 920 -44.84 -11.58 -23.01
CA ARG A 920 -45.03 -11.43 -24.46
C ARG A 920 -45.82 -12.57 -25.07
N GLU A 921 -45.55 -13.82 -24.67
CA GLU A 921 -46.34 -14.97 -25.12
C GLU A 921 -47.81 -14.84 -24.70
N LEU A 922 -48.09 -14.34 -23.50
CA LEU A 922 -49.45 -14.09 -23.02
C LEU A 922 -50.14 -12.95 -23.79
N GLN A 923 -49.43 -11.85 -24.06
CA GLN A 923 -49.94 -10.72 -24.85
C GLN A 923 -50.27 -11.16 -26.28
N ASN A 924 -49.36 -11.89 -26.93
CA ASN A 924 -49.61 -12.41 -28.27
C ASN A 924 -50.80 -13.38 -28.31
N GLN A 925 -51.01 -14.18 -27.26
CA GLN A 925 -52.18 -15.05 -27.16
C GLN A 925 -53.48 -14.26 -26.98
N GLN A 926 -53.44 -13.14 -26.26
CA GLN A 926 -54.60 -12.25 -26.11
C GLN A 926 -54.92 -11.52 -27.42
N GLU A 927 -53.91 -11.06 -28.15
CA GLU A 927 -54.08 -10.47 -29.49
C GLU A 927 -54.63 -11.50 -30.49
N GLU A 928 -54.14 -12.75 -30.47
CA GLU A 928 -54.68 -13.84 -31.30
C GLU A 928 -56.09 -14.31 -30.92
N GLU A 929 -56.56 -14.04 -29.68
CA GLU A 929 -57.94 -14.31 -29.25
C GLU A 929 -58.90 -13.14 -29.53
N GLU A 930 -58.38 -11.93 -29.72
CA GLU A 930 -59.15 -10.73 -30.09
C GLU A 930 -59.33 -10.55 -31.61
N ASP A 931 -58.41 -11.08 -32.43
CA ASP A 931 -58.49 -11.18 -33.91
C ASP A 931 -59.34 -12.38 -34.38
#